data_AF-C3ZWA5-F1
#
_entry.id   AF-C3ZWA5-F1
#
_cell.length_a   1.000
_cell.length_b   1.000
_cell.length_c   1.000
_cell.angle_alpha   90.00
_cell.angle_beta   90.00
_cell.angle_gamma   90.00
#
_symmetry.space_group_name_H-M   'P 1'
#
loop_
_entity.id
_entity.type
_entity.pdbx_description
1 polymer ?
#
loop_
_entity_poly.entity_id
_entity_poly.type
_entity_poly.pdbx_seq_one_letter_code
_entity_poly.pdbx_strand_id
1 'polypeptide(L)'
;MSVVLMQLVSTTGDIFPDHKTRADFLSPFMAGFLHLTQRNTLAEYEVLGVATLACRLLTVFPSKHLGQVSSEQLQAFLTRTCQLTCSFSYLAMHQKAAEEESLYDEGLEQLLQMWTALWDSRDSFPPAAQLCQTYTPEIFQTYLQSHLSAADGTAGQAGSSDDMEEIRSEDEDDRERYSAQLCCVGLLGRMVPSHAMSQLTRLLCERTSQLQLELKNSAGSQEQMNRLYRLYDDLHWLLLIAGHFLADQSEGEVPVIPSELMEHSIAQSQMGVSEVGATQTEMVCSLHIDRMSQTSNGKCDDIVRLVSKVFKLSELERYAVQAQLDPLLSPELSRDIVWFFQRWARPYLLMQEKHYPQVSLPLACAFGQGSDSASLAVQTLVNKVVSNFQVWTSEGEVTEDTVQLFLTLTENRDRCLEVVKCEKLWFLAMQQFSEPFVLLAANCRRHLMKAVLFAASAMSAEVRARYWTQTMQPLHDRFQAMAQRRVSGGHDGLLQVRNLLELLCGVAEASRVDNTSLVFSTIYPRLRDSVRLLDTFHNYPEIVVLVLDAFKETITRQLCYLSQADSLKLYEVTIQLIQSYARHHGRHRFTVDASAEEDDFNDLMLLLEMLTQLTNKDFVDFGATDDPGAGEPAVVPADVVFCGLDFVVPLMNAELLKAQYTQLVHQLVRSQTDTSTAERLAAAFQRLTPPDIPLNMEKTHRSRFEERLQTFVMDVRSILTVR
;
A
#
# COMPACT_ATOMS: atom_id res chain seq x y z
N MET A 1 23.73 4.63 -32.22
CA MET A 1 22.75 5.03 -33.25
C MET A 1 21.36 5.22 -32.64
N SER A 2 20.90 4.30 -31.78
CA SER A 2 19.64 4.39 -31.03
C SER A 2 19.44 5.76 -30.35
N VAL A 3 20.39 6.21 -29.53
CA VAL A 3 20.28 7.48 -28.76
C VAL A 3 20.00 8.71 -29.65
N VAL A 4 20.60 8.78 -30.84
CA VAL A 4 20.39 9.90 -31.78
C VAL A 4 18.98 9.87 -32.37
N LEU A 5 18.52 8.69 -32.79
CA LEU A 5 17.15 8.52 -33.28
C LEU A 5 16.12 8.83 -32.19
N MET A 6 16.39 8.42 -30.95
CA MET A 6 15.56 8.71 -29.79
C MET A 6 15.42 10.22 -29.54
N GLN A 7 16.51 10.98 -29.61
CA GLN A 7 16.47 12.44 -29.46
C GLN A 7 15.70 13.12 -30.60
N LEU A 8 15.86 12.64 -31.84
CA LEU A 8 15.14 13.19 -32.99
C LEU A 8 13.62 12.97 -32.89
N VAL A 9 13.18 11.78 -32.48
CA VAL A 9 11.75 11.47 -32.27
C VAL A 9 11.18 12.21 -31.05
N SER A 10 12.02 12.65 -30.13
CA SER A 10 11.62 13.45 -28.97
C SER A 10 11.48 14.95 -29.26
N THR A 11 11.70 15.38 -30.51
CA THR A 11 11.57 16.79 -30.88
C THR A 11 10.12 17.26 -30.73
N THR A 12 9.94 18.26 -29.87
CA THR A 12 8.65 18.89 -29.57
C THR A 12 8.80 20.41 -29.48
N GLY A 13 7.68 21.12 -29.47
CA GLY A 13 7.65 22.59 -29.34
C GLY A 13 7.73 23.34 -30.67
N ASP A 14 8.11 24.62 -30.60
CA ASP A 14 8.00 25.62 -31.68
C ASP A 14 8.98 25.40 -32.85
N ILE A 15 9.72 24.30 -32.86
CA ILE A 15 10.58 23.90 -33.98
C ILE A 15 9.75 23.51 -35.22
N PHE A 16 8.50 23.07 -35.01
CA PHE A 16 7.58 22.78 -36.10
C PHE A 16 6.71 24.02 -36.40
N PRO A 17 6.83 24.61 -37.60
CA PRO A 17 6.11 25.85 -37.95
C PRO A 17 4.61 25.65 -38.11
N ASP A 18 4.17 24.42 -38.46
CA ASP A 18 2.76 24.06 -38.57
C ASP A 18 2.53 22.56 -38.31
N HIS A 19 1.26 22.20 -38.10
CA HIS A 19 0.83 20.81 -37.86
C HIS A 19 1.17 19.85 -39.01
N LYS A 20 1.18 20.34 -40.25
CA LYS A 20 1.43 19.52 -41.44
C LYS A 20 2.90 19.12 -41.51
N THR A 21 3.81 20.05 -41.26
CA THR A 21 5.26 19.82 -41.19
C THR A 21 5.60 18.80 -40.10
N ARG A 22 4.86 18.82 -38.99
CA ARG A 22 5.02 17.83 -37.92
C ARG A 22 4.54 16.43 -38.31
N ALA A 23 3.47 16.31 -39.10
CA ALA A 23 3.03 15.03 -39.64
C ALA A 23 3.92 14.51 -40.79
N ASP A 24 4.40 15.40 -41.65
CA ASP A 24 5.38 15.10 -42.71
C ASP A 24 6.71 14.63 -42.10
N PHE A 25 7.03 15.05 -40.86
CA PHE A 25 8.15 14.52 -40.08
C PHE A 25 7.88 13.11 -39.55
N LEU A 26 6.66 12.79 -39.12
CA LEU A 26 6.32 11.49 -38.52
C LEU A 26 6.36 10.32 -39.52
N SER A 27 5.84 10.50 -40.74
CA SER A 27 5.73 9.43 -41.74
C SER A 27 7.08 8.79 -42.11
N PRO A 28 8.18 9.55 -42.38
CA PRO A 28 9.51 8.98 -42.59
C PRO A 28 10.04 8.16 -41.42
N PHE A 29 9.78 8.57 -40.16
CA PHE A 29 10.22 7.80 -39.00
C PHE A 29 9.46 6.48 -38.87
N MET A 30 8.15 6.46 -39.14
CA MET A 30 7.37 5.21 -39.14
C MET A 30 7.83 4.26 -40.26
N ALA A 31 8.14 4.79 -41.45
CA ALA A 31 8.72 4.00 -42.54
C ALA A 31 10.12 3.47 -42.17
N GLY A 32 10.95 4.30 -41.55
CA GLY A 32 12.28 3.92 -41.06
C GLY A 32 12.22 2.84 -39.97
N PHE A 33 11.27 2.95 -39.04
CA PHE A 33 11.00 1.93 -38.03
C PHE A 33 10.62 0.59 -38.66
N LEU A 34 9.71 0.60 -39.63
CA LEU A 34 9.30 -0.61 -40.36
C LEU A 34 10.49 -1.25 -41.08
N HIS A 35 11.33 -0.45 -41.75
CA HIS A 35 12.53 -0.95 -42.41
C HIS A 35 13.57 -1.51 -41.42
N LEU A 36 13.78 -0.83 -40.29
CA LEU A 36 14.70 -1.28 -39.24
C LEU A 36 14.27 -2.64 -38.67
N THR A 37 12.96 -2.77 -38.43
CA THR A 37 12.37 -3.95 -37.79
C THR A 37 12.00 -5.05 -38.79
N GLN A 38 12.25 -4.91 -40.09
CA GLN A 38 12.00 -5.98 -41.07
C GLN A 38 12.87 -7.23 -40.88
N ARG A 39 13.96 -7.13 -40.10
CA ARG A 39 14.81 -8.28 -39.78
C ARG A 39 14.10 -9.23 -38.82
N ASN A 40 14.23 -10.54 -39.05
CA ASN A 40 13.52 -11.58 -38.29
C ASN A 40 13.91 -11.63 -36.81
N THR A 41 15.15 -11.25 -36.46
CA THR A 41 15.63 -11.22 -35.06
C THR A 41 16.39 -9.91 -34.82
N LEU A 42 15.97 -9.17 -33.79
CA LEU A 42 16.71 -8.03 -33.25
C LEU A 42 17.81 -8.55 -32.33
N ALA A 43 18.96 -7.89 -32.28
CA ALA A 43 19.94 -8.19 -31.24
C ALA A 43 19.45 -7.65 -29.88
N GLU A 44 19.83 -8.30 -28.78
CA GLU A 44 19.39 -7.93 -27.42
C GLU A 44 19.62 -6.45 -27.09
N TYR A 45 20.80 -5.91 -27.43
CA TYR A 45 21.13 -4.50 -27.21
C TYR A 45 20.31 -3.51 -28.06
N GLU A 46 19.56 -3.98 -29.07
CA GLU A 46 18.67 -3.16 -29.90
C GLU A 46 17.23 -3.12 -29.36
N VAL A 47 16.83 -4.11 -28.55
CA VAL A 47 15.47 -4.35 -28.05
C VAL A 47 14.88 -3.09 -27.41
N LEU A 48 15.55 -2.57 -26.38
CA LEU A 48 15.11 -1.38 -25.65
C LEU A 48 15.04 -0.15 -26.56
N GLY A 49 16.04 0.03 -27.43
CA GLY A 49 16.09 1.17 -28.36
C GLY A 49 14.93 1.16 -29.36
N VAL A 50 14.59 0.00 -29.91
CA VAL A 50 13.48 -0.17 -30.84
C VAL A 50 12.13 0.01 -30.15
N ALA A 51 11.95 -0.57 -28.96
CA ALA A 51 10.75 -0.43 -28.17
C ALA A 51 10.47 1.03 -27.78
N THR A 52 11.49 1.71 -27.26
CA THR A 52 11.37 3.12 -26.87
C THR A 52 11.10 4.00 -28.08
N LEU A 53 11.68 3.69 -29.25
CA LEU A 53 11.41 4.40 -30.50
C LEU A 53 9.94 4.28 -30.90
N ALA A 54 9.37 3.06 -30.86
CA ALA A 54 7.97 2.82 -31.14
C ALA A 54 7.07 3.59 -30.16
N CYS A 55 7.37 3.52 -28.86
CA CYS A 55 6.64 4.22 -27.81
C CYS A 55 6.63 5.73 -28.05
N ARG A 56 7.79 6.34 -28.26
CA ARG A 56 7.91 7.80 -28.46
C ARG A 56 7.22 8.29 -29.72
N LEU A 57 7.18 7.50 -30.79
CA LEU A 57 6.47 7.89 -32.01
C LEU A 57 4.96 8.12 -31.76
N LEU A 58 4.37 7.43 -30.79
CA LEU A 58 2.96 7.60 -30.42
C LEU A 58 2.75 8.53 -29.22
N THR A 59 3.67 8.59 -28.26
CA THR A 59 3.50 9.42 -27.04
C THR A 59 3.94 10.87 -27.22
N VAL A 60 4.96 11.14 -28.04
CA VAL A 60 5.55 12.49 -28.19
C VAL A 60 4.78 13.33 -29.22
N PHE A 61 4.20 12.68 -30.23
CA PHE A 61 3.44 13.36 -31.28
C PHE A 61 1.97 13.46 -30.87
N PRO A 62 1.34 14.64 -30.91
CA PRO A 62 -0.05 14.78 -30.51
C PRO A 62 -0.91 13.89 -31.40
N SER A 63 -1.78 13.10 -30.78
CA SER A 63 -2.76 12.19 -31.37
C SER A 63 -3.48 12.71 -32.63
N LYS A 64 -3.78 14.02 -32.69
CA LYS A 64 -4.39 14.69 -33.84
C LYS A 64 -3.57 14.56 -35.15
N HIS A 65 -2.27 14.30 -35.05
CA HIS A 65 -1.39 14.11 -36.19
C HIS A 65 -1.32 12.65 -36.67
N LEU A 66 -1.74 11.68 -35.84
CA LEU A 66 -1.82 10.27 -36.25
C LEU A 66 -2.83 10.11 -37.40
N GLY A 67 -3.92 10.90 -37.38
CA GLY A 67 -4.89 10.94 -38.47
C GLY A 67 -4.37 11.52 -39.80
N GLN A 68 -3.17 12.11 -39.82
CA GLN A 68 -2.53 12.65 -41.03
C GLN A 68 -1.58 11.63 -41.68
N VAL A 69 -1.21 10.57 -40.97
CA VAL A 69 -0.46 9.43 -41.52
C VAL A 69 -1.40 8.58 -42.38
N SER A 70 -0.89 7.97 -43.46
CA SER A 70 -1.71 7.07 -44.27
C SER A 70 -2.17 5.86 -43.43
N SER A 71 -3.44 5.48 -43.59
CA SER A 71 -4.02 4.36 -42.82
C SER A 71 -3.25 3.05 -43.01
N GLU A 72 -2.71 2.81 -44.20
CA GLU A 72 -1.90 1.62 -44.52
C GLU A 72 -0.57 1.62 -43.76
N GLN A 73 0.11 2.77 -43.69
CA GLN A 73 1.37 2.88 -42.96
C GLN A 73 1.16 2.74 -41.46
N LEU A 74 0.10 3.35 -40.91
CA LEU A 74 -0.24 3.22 -39.49
C LEU A 74 -0.59 1.78 -39.14
N GLN A 75 -1.39 1.08 -39.95
CA GLN A 75 -1.69 -0.34 -39.73
C GLN A 75 -0.45 -1.23 -39.83
N ALA A 76 0.43 -0.99 -40.80
CA ALA A 76 1.69 -1.72 -40.91
C ALA A 76 2.57 -1.53 -39.66
N PHE A 77 2.68 -0.29 -39.17
CA PHE A 77 3.37 0.04 -37.94
C PHE A 77 2.79 -0.70 -36.73
N LEU A 78 1.47 -0.60 -36.52
CA LEU A 78 0.79 -1.24 -35.38
C LEU A 78 0.85 -2.77 -35.43
N THR A 79 0.78 -3.34 -36.63
CA THR A 79 0.95 -4.78 -36.83
C THR A 79 2.36 -5.21 -36.43
N ARG A 80 3.39 -4.43 -36.81
CA ARG A 80 4.77 -4.74 -36.45
C ARG A 80 5.02 -4.57 -34.96
N THR A 81 4.49 -3.53 -34.32
CA THR A 81 4.60 -3.35 -32.87
C THR A 81 3.85 -4.44 -32.11
N CYS A 82 2.71 -4.93 -32.61
CA CYS A 82 2.00 -6.08 -32.03
C CYS A 82 2.89 -7.32 -32.03
N GLN A 83 3.49 -7.66 -33.18
CA GLN A 83 4.42 -8.79 -33.31
C GLN A 83 5.63 -8.65 -32.36
N LEU A 84 6.19 -7.45 -32.24
CA LEU A 84 7.31 -7.20 -31.31
C LEU A 84 6.86 -7.33 -29.85
N THR A 85 5.68 -6.83 -29.50
CA THR A 85 5.12 -6.95 -28.14
C THR A 85 4.98 -8.41 -27.77
N CYS A 86 4.33 -9.22 -28.62
CA CYS A 86 4.16 -10.66 -28.43
C CYS A 86 5.51 -11.40 -28.34
N SER A 87 6.47 -11.06 -29.21
CA SER A 87 7.81 -11.66 -29.17
C SER A 87 8.56 -11.32 -27.89
N PHE A 88 8.47 -10.08 -27.42
CA PHE A 88 9.16 -9.64 -26.20
C PHE A 88 8.51 -10.25 -24.95
N SER A 89 7.19 -10.39 -24.90
CA SER A 89 6.51 -11.12 -23.82
C SER A 89 7.01 -12.56 -23.69
N TYR A 90 7.17 -13.26 -24.81
CA TYR A 90 7.69 -14.63 -24.78
C TYR A 90 9.17 -14.68 -24.34
N LEU A 91 10.01 -13.83 -24.92
CA LEU A 91 11.47 -13.81 -24.67
C LEU A 91 11.82 -13.32 -23.27
N ALA A 92 11.10 -12.34 -22.74
CA ALA A 92 11.27 -11.86 -21.36
C ALA A 92 11.15 -13.00 -20.34
N MET A 93 10.20 -13.92 -20.55
CA MET A 93 9.98 -15.06 -19.65
C MET A 93 10.90 -16.25 -19.87
N HIS A 94 11.26 -16.55 -21.12
CA HIS A 94 12.01 -17.76 -21.45
C HIS A 94 13.51 -17.55 -21.59
N GLN A 95 13.96 -16.29 -21.66
CA GLN A 95 15.35 -15.89 -21.78
C GLN A 95 15.77 -15.02 -20.60
N LYS A 96 15.33 -15.38 -19.38
CA LYS A 96 15.90 -14.84 -18.14
C LYS A 96 17.40 -15.19 -18.15
N ALA A 97 18.24 -14.24 -18.53
CA ALA A 97 19.67 -14.37 -18.34
C ALA A 97 19.93 -14.52 -16.83
N ALA A 98 21.02 -15.16 -16.45
CA ALA A 98 21.49 -15.18 -15.06
C ALA A 98 21.94 -13.78 -14.55
N GLU A 99 21.61 -12.71 -15.29
CA GLU A 99 21.89 -11.31 -14.97
C GLU A 99 20.57 -10.62 -14.59
N GLU A 100 20.61 -9.78 -13.56
CA GLU A 100 19.45 -9.23 -12.84
C GLU A 100 18.49 -8.38 -13.69
N GLU A 101 18.93 -7.83 -14.83
CA GLU A 101 18.15 -6.91 -15.69
C GLU A 101 18.03 -7.43 -17.15
N SER A 102 16.83 -7.91 -17.52
CA SER A 102 16.53 -8.31 -18.89
C SER A 102 16.08 -7.12 -19.74
N LEU A 103 16.84 -6.80 -20.80
CA LEU A 103 16.46 -5.76 -21.77
C LEU A 103 15.10 -6.02 -22.45
N TYR A 104 14.63 -7.28 -22.44
CA TYR A 104 13.30 -7.63 -22.94
C TYR A 104 12.19 -7.20 -21.99
N ASP A 105 12.41 -7.21 -20.66
CA ASP A 105 11.41 -6.74 -19.69
C ASP A 105 11.19 -5.23 -19.85
N GLU A 106 12.28 -4.45 -19.87
CA GLU A 106 12.20 -3.01 -20.11
C GLU A 106 11.62 -2.68 -21.50
N GLY A 107 12.04 -3.41 -22.52
CA GLY A 107 11.53 -3.25 -23.88
C GLY A 107 10.04 -3.58 -23.99
N LEU A 108 9.58 -4.63 -23.32
CA LEU A 108 8.17 -4.99 -23.25
C LEU A 108 7.35 -3.90 -22.57
N GLU A 109 7.83 -3.38 -21.43
CA GLU A 109 7.15 -2.30 -20.72
C GLU A 109 6.94 -1.07 -21.61
N GLN A 110 7.97 -0.66 -22.38
CA GLN A 110 7.86 0.45 -23.33
C GLN A 110 6.79 0.20 -24.41
N LEU A 111 6.71 -1.03 -24.93
CA LEU A 111 5.69 -1.40 -25.93
C LEU A 111 4.28 -1.46 -25.33
N LEU A 112 4.14 -1.97 -24.10
CA LEU A 112 2.84 -2.00 -23.41
C LEU A 112 2.35 -0.56 -23.12
N GLN A 113 3.24 0.32 -22.63
CA GLN A 113 2.96 1.73 -22.43
C GLN A 113 2.52 2.42 -23.73
N MET A 114 3.16 2.10 -24.86
CA MET A 114 2.75 2.61 -26.17
C MET A 114 1.27 2.31 -26.48
N TRP A 115 0.81 1.09 -26.21
CA TRP A 115 -0.59 0.71 -26.46
C TRP A 115 -1.57 1.43 -25.53
N THR A 116 -1.20 1.64 -24.27
CA THR A 116 -2.01 2.43 -23.32
C THR A 116 -2.14 3.90 -23.78
N ALA A 117 -1.05 4.51 -24.22
CA ALA A 117 -1.07 5.88 -24.75
C ALA A 117 -1.90 6.01 -26.04
N LEU A 118 -1.89 4.98 -26.90
CA LEU A 118 -2.76 4.94 -28.07
C LEU A 118 -4.24 4.91 -27.66
N TRP A 119 -4.60 4.13 -26.64
CA TRP A 119 -5.97 4.07 -26.12
C TRP A 119 -6.44 5.39 -25.49
N ASP A 120 -5.58 6.05 -24.73
CA ASP A 120 -5.88 7.35 -24.12
C ASP A 120 -6.10 8.45 -25.17
N SER A 121 -5.55 8.26 -26.38
CA SER A 121 -5.77 9.18 -27.48
C SER A 121 -7.16 9.12 -28.12
N ARG A 122 -8.02 8.16 -27.75
CA ARG A 122 -9.31 7.87 -28.41
C ARG A 122 -10.26 9.06 -28.57
N ASP A 123 -10.29 9.98 -27.60
CA ASP A 123 -11.16 11.17 -27.69
C ASP A 123 -10.70 12.15 -28.77
N SER A 124 -9.39 12.19 -28.99
CA SER A 124 -8.73 13.07 -29.95
C SER A 124 -8.43 12.41 -31.31
N PHE A 125 -8.38 11.07 -31.33
CA PHE A 125 -8.21 10.22 -32.50
C PHE A 125 -9.17 9.02 -32.39
N PRO A 126 -10.44 9.18 -32.79
CA PRO A 126 -11.47 8.14 -32.63
C PRO A 126 -11.14 6.75 -33.19
N PRO A 127 -10.39 6.59 -34.31
CA PRO A 127 -9.98 5.27 -34.79
C PRO A 127 -9.09 4.49 -33.82
N ALA A 128 -8.46 5.14 -32.84
CA ALA A 128 -7.58 4.49 -31.86
C ALA A 128 -8.28 3.33 -31.13
N ALA A 129 -9.53 3.53 -30.70
CA ALA A 129 -10.26 2.51 -29.95
C ALA A 129 -10.43 1.22 -30.76
N GLN A 130 -10.83 1.34 -32.04
CA GLN A 130 -11.00 0.18 -32.93
C GLN A 130 -9.66 -0.49 -33.26
N LEU A 131 -8.60 0.31 -33.46
CA LEU A 131 -7.26 -0.21 -33.70
C LEU A 131 -6.74 -1.00 -32.50
N CYS A 132 -6.83 -0.45 -31.28
CA CYS A 132 -6.45 -1.18 -30.06
C CYS A 132 -7.26 -2.47 -29.93
N GLN A 133 -8.59 -2.41 -30.05
CA GLN A 133 -9.46 -3.60 -29.99
C GLN A 133 -9.10 -4.70 -31.00
N THR A 134 -8.44 -4.36 -32.11
CA THR A 134 -7.99 -5.31 -33.13
C THR A 134 -6.74 -6.09 -32.68
N TYR A 135 -5.76 -5.43 -32.06
CA TYR A 135 -4.45 -6.02 -31.72
C TYR A 135 -4.38 -6.52 -30.28
N THR A 136 -5.10 -5.88 -29.36
CA THR A 136 -5.04 -6.18 -27.93
C THR A 136 -5.41 -7.63 -27.56
N PRO A 137 -6.37 -8.32 -28.22
CA PRO A 137 -6.63 -9.72 -27.91
C PRO A 137 -5.40 -10.62 -28.07
N GLU A 138 -4.62 -10.44 -29.13
CA GLU A 138 -3.40 -11.22 -29.39
C GLU A 138 -2.34 -10.93 -28.33
N ILE A 139 -2.09 -9.64 -28.05
CA ILE A 139 -1.10 -9.20 -27.04
C ILE A 139 -1.45 -9.73 -25.65
N PHE A 140 -2.71 -9.55 -25.23
CA PHE A 140 -3.18 -10.00 -23.92
C PHE A 140 -3.07 -11.53 -23.80
N GLN A 141 -3.46 -12.25 -24.84
CA GLN A 141 -3.36 -13.71 -24.85
C GLN A 141 -1.90 -14.19 -24.83
N THR A 142 -1.00 -13.56 -25.59
CA THR A 142 0.42 -13.95 -25.59
C THR A 142 1.07 -13.66 -24.24
N TYR A 143 0.82 -12.50 -23.63
CA TYR A 143 1.31 -12.20 -22.28
C TYR A 143 0.80 -13.22 -21.27
N LEU A 144 -0.51 -13.51 -21.28
CA LEU A 144 -1.08 -14.51 -20.39
C LEU A 144 -0.45 -15.89 -20.60
N GLN A 145 -0.18 -16.30 -21.84
CA GLN A 145 0.43 -17.59 -22.15
C GLN A 145 1.92 -17.64 -21.82
N SER A 146 2.65 -16.53 -21.88
CA SER A 146 4.09 -16.52 -21.57
C SER A 146 4.39 -16.73 -20.08
N HIS A 147 3.44 -16.42 -19.21
CA HIS A 147 3.52 -16.61 -17.76
C HIS A 147 2.89 -17.94 -17.28
N LEU A 148 2.29 -18.73 -18.18
CA LEU A 148 1.64 -19.99 -17.80
C LEU A 148 2.47 -21.20 -18.22
N SER A 149 2.48 -22.21 -17.36
CA SER A 149 3.08 -23.51 -17.65
C SER A 149 2.41 -24.18 -18.86
N ALA A 150 3.22 -24.84 -19.69
CA ALA A 150 2.74 -25.53 -20.88
C ALA A 150 1.72 -26.63 -20.50
N ALA A 151 0.58 -26.65 -21.20
CA ALA A 151 -0.55 -27.55 -20.90
C ALA A 151 -0.22 -29.05 -21.00
N ASP A 152 0.79 -29.40 -21.79
CA ASP A 152 1.35 -30.73 -21.88
C ASP A 152 2.73 -30.70 -21.23
N GLY A 153 2.99 -31.60 -20.28
CA GLY A 153 4.28 -31.75 -19.57
C GLY A 153 5.45 -32.20 -20.45
N THR A 154 5.55 -31.68 -21.68
CA THR A 154 6.51 -32.02 -22.72
C THR A 154 7.26 -30.81 -23.29
N ALA A 155 7.19 -29.63 -22.66
CA ALA A 155 8.10 -28.51 -22.97
C ALA A 155 9.29 -28.50 -22.00
N GLY A 156 10.50 -28.43 -22.57
CA GLY A 156 11.76 -28.83 -21.99
C GLY A 156 12.23 -28.05 -20.77
N GLN A 157 13.07 -28.72 -19.98
CA GLN A 157 14.28 -28.20 -19.32
C GLN A 157 14.43 -26.67 -19.27
N ALA A 158 13.56 -25.99 -18.55
CA ALA A 158 13.81 -24.68 -17.97
C ALA A 158 13.64 -24.88 -16.47
N GLY A 159 14.77 -25.09 -15.80
CA GLY A 159 14.86 -25.50 -14.39
C GLY A 159 14.66 -26.99 -14.19
N SER A 160 15.75 -27.74 -14.00
CA SER A 160 15.64 -28.95 -13.19
C SER A 160 15.10 -28.56 -11.82
N SER A 161 14.42 -29.46 -11.09
CA SER A 161 14.05 -29.21 -9.69
C SER A 161 15.25 -28.93 -8.76
N ASP A 162 16.49 -29.03 -9.28
CA ASP A 162 17.75 -28.61 -8.66
C ASP A 162 18.00 -27.09 -8.76
N ASP A 163 17.24 -26.34 -9.56
CA ASP A 163 17.32 -24.88 -9.73
C ASP A 163 16.17 -24.15 -8.99
N MET A 164 15.68 -24.70 -7.88
CA MET A 164 14.91 -23.87 -6.93
C MET A 164 15.93 -22.93 -6.29
N GLU A 165 16.21 -21.79 -6.93
CA GLU A 165 16.99 -20.74 -6.32
C GLU A 165 16.38 -20.42 -4.95
N GLU A 166 17.21 -20.38 -3.92
CA GLU A 166 16.76 -19.98 -2.59
C GLU A 166 16.27 -18.53 -2.69
N ILE A 167 14.95 -18.34 -2.67
CA ILE A 167 14.32 -17.02 -2.60
C ILE A 167 14.86 -16.35 -1.35
N ARG A 168 15.59 -15.25 -1.54
CA ARG A 168 16.13 -14.45 -0.44
C ARG A 168 15.03 -13.53 0.06
N SER A 169 15.06 -13.19 1.33
CA SER A 169 14.18 -12.15 1.90
C SER A 169 14.39 -10.76 1.29
N GLU A 170 15.39 -10.60 0.41
CA GLU A 170 15.71 -9.36 -0.31
C GLU A 170 15.13 -9.36 -1.74
N ASP A 171 14.57 -10.49 -2.21
CA ASP A 171 13.97 -10.57 -3.53
C ASP A 171 12.67 -9.75 -3.55
N GLU A 172 12.54 -8.87 -4.54
CA GLU A 172 11.35 -8.04 -4.73
C GLU A 172 10.17 -8.91 -5.19
N ASP A 173 9.00 -8.70 -4.59
CA ASP A 173 7.76 -9.40 -4.92
C ASP A 173 7.41 -9.17 -6.41
N ASP A 174 6.97 -10.22 -7.11
CA ASP A 174 6.58 -10.14 -8.53
C ASP A 174 5.51 -9.05 -8.78
N ARG A 175 4.62 -8.81 -7.79
CA ARG A 175 3.60 -7.74 -7.90
C ARG A 175 4.19 -6.33 -7.85
N GLU A 176 5.38 -6.17 -7.27
CA GLU A 176 6.12 -4.90 -7.21
C GLU A 176 7.03 -4.79 -8.44
N ARG A 177 7.85 -5.81 -8.69
CA ARG A 177 8.78 -5.88 -9.83
C ARG A 177 8.09 -5.69 -11.18
N TYR A 178 6.94 -6.34 -11.40
CA TYR A 178 6.20 -6.27 -12.66
C TYR A 178 4.99 -5.33 -12.61
N SER A 179 4.89 -4.46 -11.60
CA SER A 179 3.74 -3.56 -11.38
C SER A 179 3.37 -2.74 -12.61
N ALA A 180 4.36 -2.16 -13.30
CA ALA A 180 4.14 -1.36 -14.51
C ALA A 180 3.58 -2.19 -15.68
N GLN A 181 4.13 -3.39 -15.90
CA GLN A 181 3.64 -4.32 -16.93
C GLN A 181 2.21 -4.78 -16.61
N LEU A 182 1.96 -5.21 -15.37
CA LEU A 182 0.64 -5.67 -14.91
C LEU A 182 -0.41 -4.55 -15.02
N CYS A 183 -0.05 -3.30 -14.71
CA CYS A 183 -0.92 -2.14 -14.92
C CYS A 183 -1.31 -1.98 -16.39
N CYS A 184 -0.33 -2.01 -17.30
CA CYS A 184 -0.59 -1.89 -18.73
C CYS A 184 -1.42 -3.06 -19.27
N VAL A 185 -1.10 -4.30 -18.88
CA VAL A 185 -1.84 -5.51 -19.30
C VAL A 185 -3.26 -5.51 -18.75
N GLY A 186 -3.46 -5.03 -17.51
CA GLY A 186 -4.78 -4.82 -16.93
C GLY A 186 -5.62 -3.86 -17.78
N LEU A 187 -5.06 -2.71 -18.16
CA LEU A 187 -5.72 -1.73 -19.03
C LEU A 187 -5.99 -2.30 -20.43
N LEU A 188 -5.05 -3.02 -21.02
CA LEU A 188 -5.23 -3.72 -22.29
C LEU A 188 -6.40 -4.71 -22.22
N GLY A 189 -6.47 -5.52 -21.17
CA GLY A 189 -7.61 -6.41 -20.95
C GLY A 189 -8.94 -5.67 -20.94
N ARG A 190 -9.01 -4.47 -20.33
CA ARG A 190 -10.21 -3.62 -20.28
C ARG A 190 -10.62 -3.05 -21.64
N MET A 191 -9.70 -2.96 -22.61
CA MET A 191 -10.06 -2.58 -23.99
C MET A 191 -10.89 -3.67 -24.69
N VAL A 192 -10.75 -4.92 -24.25
CA VAL A 192 -11.41 -6.12 -24.81
C VAL A 192 -12.00 -7.01 -23.71
N PRO A 193 -12.91 -6.47 -22.88
CA PRO A 193 -13.33 -7.10 -21.62
C PRO A 193 -13.90 -8.50 -21.86
N SER A 194 -14.81 -8.67 -22.83
CA SER A 194 -15.38 -9.99 -23.18
C SER A 194 -14.32 -11.07 -23.42
N HIS A 195 -13.24 -10.73 -24.14
CA HIS A 195 -12.16 -11.69 -24.43
C HIS A 195 -11.32 -11.98 -23.18
N ALA A 196 -10.86 -10.93 -22.50
CA ALA A 196 -10.01 -11.04 -21.31
C ALA A 196 -10.73 -11.81 -20.18
N MET A 197 -11.99 -11.45 -19.88
CA MET A 197 -12.79 -12.12 -18.85
C MET A 197 -13.00 -13.60 -19.16
N SER A 198 -13.29 -13.94 -20.42
CA SER A 198 -13.48 -15.33 -20.83
C SER A 198 -12.21 -16.16 -20.62
N GLN A 199 -11.02 -15.62 -20.96
CA GLN A 199 -9.77 -16.34 -20.81
C GLN A 199 -9.38 -16.50 -19.33
N LEU A 200 -9.40 -15.42 -18.56
CA LEU A 200 -9.06 -15.43 -17.13
C LEU A 200 -9.99 -16.38 -16.35
N THR A 201 -11.30 -16.29 -16.59
CA THR A 201 -12.28 -17.15 -15.90
C THR A 201 -12.08 -18.62 -16.25
N ARG A 202 -11.82 -18.93 -17.52
CA ARG A 202 -11.57 -20.31 -17.97
C ARG A 202 -10.32 -20.88 -17.31
N LEU A 203 -9.20 -20.16 -17.38
CA LEU A 203 -7.92 -20.60 -16.86
C LEU A 203 -7.94 -20.74 -15.33
N LEU A 204 -8.48 -19.76 -14.61
CA LEU A 204 -8.66 -19.88 -13.15
C LEU A 204 -9.53 -21.07 -12.77
N CYS A 205 -10.61 -21.34 -13.53
CA CYS A 205 -11.47 -22.49 -13.27
C CYS A 205 -10.75 -23.82 -13.52
N GLU A 206 -10.00 -23.93 -14.62
CA GLU A 206 -9.19 -25.12 -14.95
C GLU A 206 -8.13 -25.37 -13.87
N ARG A 207 -7.35 -24.35 -13.50
CA ARG A 207 -6.28 -24.47 -12.49
C ARG A 207 -6.81 -24.74 -11.10
N THR A 208 -7.90 -24.08 -10.68
CA THR A 208 -8.55 -24.36 -9.39
C THR A 208 -9.06 -25.80 -9.32
N SER A 209 -9.60 -26.33 -10.43
CA SER A 209 -10.08 -27.72 -10.49
C SER A 209 -8.93 -28.73 -10.43
N GLN A 210 -7.82 -28.43 -11.10
CA GLN A 210 -6.59 -29.23 -11.03
C GLN A 210 -5.99 -29.22 -9.63
N LEU A 211 -5.90 -28.05 -8.99
CA LEU A 211 -5.45 -27.92 -7.61
C LEU A 211 -6.32 -28.73 -6.65
N GLN A 212 -7.65 -28.64 -6.80
CA GLN A 212 -8.57 -29.44 -5.98
C GLN A 212 -8.34 -30.96 -6.17
N LEU A 213 -8.05 -31.41 -7.38
CA LEU A 213 -7.76 -32.81 -7.66
C LEU A 213 -6.42 -33.24 -7.02
N GLU A 214 -5.37 -32.44 -7.17
CA GLU A 214 -4.06 -32.75 -6.57
C GLU A 214 -4.14 -32.76 -5.05
N LEU A 215 -4.87 -31.84 -4.41
CA LEU A 215 -5.05 -31.83 -2.95
C LEU A 215 -5.87 -33.04 -2.43
N LYS A 216 -6.76 -33.60 -3.24
CA LYS A 216 -7.53 -34.81 -2.88
C LYS A 216 -6.74 -36.10 -3.05
N ASN A 217 -5.72 -36.10 -3.91
CA ASN A 217 -4.90 -37.28 -4.16
C ASN A 217 -3.97 -37.53 -2.97
N SER A 218 -4.09 -38.69 -2.33
CA SER A 218 -3.24 -39.09 -1.23
C SER A 218 -1.90 -39.64 -1.75
N ALA A 219 -0.85 -38.81 -1.76
CA ALA A 219 0.55 -39.16 -1.42
C ALA A 219 1.51 -38.07 -1.91
N GLY A 220 2.19 -37.40 -0.96
CA GLY A 220 3.27 -36.41 -1.13
C GLY A 220 4.52 -36.93 -1.84
N SER A 221 4.33 -37.38 -3.07
CA SER A 221 5.38 -37.72 -4.02
C SER A 221 6.03 -36.43 -4.53
N GLN A 222 7.32 -36.51 -4.87
CA GLN A 222 8.03 -35.39 -5.50
C GLN A 222 7.33 -34.92 -6.78
N GLU A 223 6.73 -35.85 -7.53
CA GLU A 223 5.97 -35.53 -8.74
C GLU A 223 4.69 -34.74 -8.45
N GLN A 224 3.99 -35.04 -7.35
CA GLN A 224 2.83 -34.25 -6.91
C GLN A 224 3.26 -32.84 -6.53
N MET A 225 4.35 -32.71 -5.74
CA MET A 225 4.88 -31.39 -5.37
C MET A 225 5.28 -30.57 -6.61
N ASN A 226 5.96 -31.16 -7.58
CA ASN A 226 6.33 -30.48 -8.82
C ASN A 226 5.10 -30.07 -9.67
N ARG A 227 3.97 -30.77 -9.56
CA ARG A 227 2.71 -30.35 -10.19
C ARG A 227 2.04 -29.23 -9.40
N LEU A 228 2.05 -29.30 -8.06
CA LEU A 228 1.54 -28.25 -7.20
C LEU A 228 2.29 -26.94 -7.39
N TYR A 229 3.63 -26.95 -7.46
CA TYR A 229 4.41 -25.72 -7.71
C TYR A 229 4.05 -25.05 -9.03
N ARG A 230 3.91 -25.82 -10.11
CA ARG A 230 3.44 -25.29 -11.41
C ARG A 230 2.02 -24.72 -11.33
N LEU A 231 1.13 -25.37 -10.58
CA LEU A 231 -0.22 -24.86 -10.37
C LEU A 231 -0.24 -23.59 -9.54
N TYR A 232 0.65 -23.47 -8.55
CA TYR A 232 0.77 -22.28 -7.72
C TYR A 232 1.31 -21.10 -8.52
N ASP A 233 2.34 -21.30 -9.33
CA ASP A 233 2.87 -20.29 -10.24
C ASP A 233 1.81 -19.85 -11.27
N ASP A 234 1.10 -20.79 -11.89
CA ASP A 234 0.01 -20.46 -12.82
C ASP A 234 -1.11 -19.63 -12.14
N LEU A 235 -1.48 -20.00 -10.91
CA LEU A 235 -2.52 -19.28 -10.16
C LEU A 235 -2.05 -17.91 -9.69
N HIS A 236 -0.78 -17.77 -9.29
CA HIS A 236 -0.16 -16.51 -8.90
C HIS A 236 -0.30 -15.48 -10.03
N TRP A 237 0.22 -15.78 -11.22
CA TRP A 237 0.12 -14.88 -12.38
C TRP A 237 -1.32 -14.59 -12.80
N LEU A 238 -2.21 -15.60 -12.74
CA LEU A 238 -3.63 -15.38 -13.04
C LEU A 238 -4.30 -14.42 -12.06
N LEU A 239 -3.97 -14.49 -10.76
CA LEU A 239 -4.50 -13.59 -9.74
C LEU A 239 -3.94 -12.18 -9.92
N LEU A 240 -2.64 -12.02 -10.17
CA LEU A 240 -2.01 -10.71 -10.43
C LEU A 240 -2.65 -10.02 -11.64
N ILE A 241 -2.74 -10.71 -12.77
CA ILE A 241 -3.35 -10.17 -14.00
C ILE A 241 -4.84 -9.86 -13.77
N ALA A 242 -5.59 -10.75 -13.11
CA ALA A 242 -7.01 -10.52 -12.82
C ALA A 242 -7.24 -9.34 -11.86
N GLY A 243 -6.37 -9.16 -10.87
CA GLY A 243 -6.43 -8.04 -9.93
C GLY A 243 -6.20 -6.69 -10.62
N HIS A 244 -5.17 -6.59 -11.45
CA HIS A 244 -4.90 -5.38 -12.26
C HIS A 244 -5.96 -5.15 -13.34
N PHE A 245 -6.52 -6.21 -13.92
CA PHE A 245 -7.62 -6.09 -14.87
C PHE A 245 -8.89 -5.52 -14.20
N LEU A 246 -9.27 -5.99 -13.01
CA LEU A 246 -10.53 -5.60 -12.36
C LEU A 246 -10.51 -4.23 -11.70
N ALA A 247 -9.36 -3.79 -11.18
CA ALA A 247 -9.30 -2.55 -10.40
C ALA A 247 -7.93 -1.86 -10.51
N ASP A 248 -7.96 -0.54 -10.37
CA ASP A 248 -6.76 0.29 -10.30
C ASP A 248 -6.21 0.41 -8.89
N GLN A 249 -4.92 0.74 -8.79
CA GLN A 249 -4.34 1.19 -7.54
C GLN A 249 -4.89 2.58 -7.24
N SER A 250 -5.32 2.78 -6.00
CA SER A 250 -5.89 4.05 -5.53
C SER A 250 -5.27 4.40 -4.20
N GLU A 251 -4.62 5.56 -4.16
CA GLU A 251 -4.05 6.17 -2.96
C GLU A 251 -4.57 7.61 -2.87
N GLY A 252 -5.27 7.92 -1.78
CA GLY A 252 -5.85 9.26 -1.56
C GLY A 252 -7.14 9.57 -2.34
N GLU A 253 -7.46 8.81 -3.38
CA GLU A 253 -8.68 8.96 -4.17
C GLU A 253 -9.77 7.93 -3.82
N VAL A 254 -11.00 8.20 -4.24
CA VAL A 254 -12.10 7.24 -4.07
C VAL A 254 -11.97 6.13 -5.12
N PRO A 255 -11.73 4.86 -4.72
CA PRO A 255 -11.65 3.76 -5.66
C PRO A 255 -12.99 3.57 -6.39
N VAL A 256 -12.95 3.50 -7.72
CA VAL A 256 -14.11 3.24 -8.57
C VAL A 256 -13.85 2.05 -9.50
N ILE A 257 -14.93 1.38 -9.91
CA ILE A 257 -14.89 0.33 -10.93
C ILE A 257 -14.48 1.00 -12.26
N PRO A 258 -13.48 0.47 -12.99
CA PRO A 258 -13.11 1.00 -14.30
C PRO A 258 -14.31 1.12 -15.24
N SER A 259 -14.41 2.25 -15.95
CA SER A 259 -15.57 2.58 -16.80
C SER A 259 -15.88 1.49 -17.82
N GLU A 260 -14.86 0.93 -18.43
CA GLU A 260 -14.94 -0.12 -19.45
C GLU A 260 -15.63 -1.38 -18.91
N LEU A 261 -15.38 -1.72 -17.65
CA LEU A 261 -15.98 -2.89 -17.00
C LEU A 261 -17.43 -2.61 -16.58
N MET A 262 -17.72 -1.40 -16.08
CA MET A 262 -19.09 -0.99 -15.77
C MET A 262 -19.95 -0.98 -17.04
N GLU A 263 -19.45 -0.41 -18.13
CA GLU A 263 -20.11 -0.38 -19.43
C GLU A 263 -20.32 -1.78 -20.01
N HIS A 264 -19.32 -2.66 -19.90
CA HIS A 264 -19.43 -4.07 -20.30
C HIS A 264 -20.58 -4.77 -19.57
N SER A 265 -20.64 -4.68 -18.25
CA SER A 265 -21.68 -5.31 -17.44
C SER A 265 -23.08 -4.74 -17.72
N ILE A 266 -23.19 -3.41 -17.92
CA ILE A 266 -24.44 -2.77 -18.35
C ILE A 266 -24.88 -3.32 -19.71
N ALA A 267 -23.98 -3.43 -20.69
CA ALA A 267 -24.27 -3.95 -22.01
C ALA A 267 -24.72 -5.43 -21.96
N GLN A 268 -24.06 -6.27 -21.17
CA GLN A 268 -24.47 -7.68 -20.99
C GLN A 268 -25.88 -7.81 -20.42
N SER A 269 -26.22 -6.98 -19.44
CA SER A 269 -27.55 -6.96 -18.84
C SER A 269 -28.61 -6.49 -19.83
N GLN A 270 -28.34 -5.43 -20.61
CA GLN A 270 -29.26 -4.90 -21.62
C GLN A 270 -29.51 -5.87 -22.78
N MET A 271 -28.49 -6.64 -23.16
CA MET A 271 -28.59 -7.67 -24.20
C MET A 271 -29.26 -8.97 -23.71
N GLY A 272 -29.59 -9.09 -22.41
CA GLY A 272 -30.19 -10.29 -21.83
C GLY A 272 -29.23 -11.48 -21.74
N VAL A 273 -27.91 -11.23 -21.83
CA VAL A 273 -26.86 -12.25 -21.68
C VAL A 273 -26.71 -12.64 -20.21
N SER A 274 -26.81 -11.66 -19.30
CA SER A 274 -26.72 -11.85 -17.86
C SER A 274 -28.06 -11.60 -17.14
N GLU A 275 -28.41 -12.48 -16.20
CA GLU A 275 -29.60 -12.35 -15.35
C GLU A 275 -29.20 -12.15 -13.87
N VAL A 276 -29.91 -11.28 -13.16
CA VAL A 276 -29.65 -10.96 -11.75
C VAL A 276 -29.71 -12.21 -10.86
N GLY A 277 -30.77 -13.01 -11.00
CA GLY A 277 -30.94 -14.22 -10.17
C GLY A 277 -29.85 -15.27 -10.41
N ALA A 278 -29.43 -15.45 -11.67
CA ALA A 278 -28.31 -16.32 -12.03
C ALA A 278 -27.00 -15.84 -11.42
N THR A 279 -26.77 -14.52 -11.47
CA THR A 279 -25.57 -13.85 -10.96
C THR A 279 -25.45 -13.97 -9.45
N GLN A 280 -26.52 -13.68 -8.70
CA GLN A 280 -26.53 -13.84 -7.25
C GLN A 280 -26.36 -15.31 -6.83
N THR A 281 -26.96 -16.24 -7.57
CA THR A 281 -26.82 -17.67 -7.30
C THR A 281 -25.38 -18.15 -7.48
N GLU A 282 -24.71 -17.78 -8.59
CA GLU A 282 -23.30 -18.12 -8.80
C GLU A 282 -22.42 -17.57 -7.67
N MET A 283 -22.66 -16.31 -7.26
CA MET A 283 -21.91 -15.69 -6.17
C MET A 283 -22.11 -16.45 -4.85
N VAL A 284 -23.35 -16.69 -4.43
CA VAL A 284 -23.63 -17.42 -3.18
C VAL A 284 -23.08 -18.84 -3.21
N CYS A 285 -23.17 -19.54 -4.35
CA CYS A 285 -22.59 -20.88 -4.49
C CYS A 285 -21.06 -20.88 -4.47
N SER A 286 -20.41 -19.80 -4.89
CA SER A 286 -18.95 -19.67 -4.81
C SER A 286 -18.42 -19.50 -3.39
N LEU A 287 -19.26 -19.03 -2.47
CA LEU A 287 -18.92 -18.79 -1.07
C LEU A 287 -19.07 -20.05 -0.18
N HIS A 288 -19.50 -21.18 -0.75
CA HIS A 288 -19.70 -22.44 -0.03
C HIS A 288 -19.20 -23.64 -0.84
N ILE A 289 -18.17 -24.35 -0.35
CA ILE A 289 -17.56 -25.48 -1.08
C ILE A 289 -18.55 -26.60 -1.40
N ASP A 290 -19.51 -26.85 -0.50
CA ASP A 290 -20.52 -27.91 -0.66
C ASP A 290 -21.40 -27.71 -1.90
N ARG A 291 -21.42 -26.49 -2.44
CA ARG A 291 -22.17 -26.10 -3.64
C ARG A 291 -21.29 -25.88 -4.85
N MET A 292 -19.96 -26.02 -4.74
CA MET A 292 -19.03 -25.76 -5.84
C MET A 292 -19.13 -26.76 -7.01
N SER A 293 -19.71 -27.94 -6.78
CA SER A 293 -19.99 -28.95 -7.80
C SER A 293 -21.19 -28.60 -8.69
N GLN A 294 -21.95 -27.54 -8.38
CA GLN A 294 -23.04 -27.08 -9.22
C GLN A 294 -22.47 -26.43 -10.49
N THR A 295 -23.02 -26.82 -11.65
CA THR A 295 -22.61 -26.27 -12.95
C THR A 295 -22.88 -24.78 -13.00
N SER A 296 -21.86 -24.00 -13.39
CA SER A 296 -21.98 -22.54 -13.46
C SER A 296 -23.09 -22.12 -14.40
N ASN A 297 -23.92 -21.17 -13.97
CA ASN A 297 -25.00 -20.68 -14.82
C ASN A 297 -24.42 -19.84 -15.97
N GLY A 298 -24.71 -20.23 -17.21
CA GLY A 298 -24.27 -19.52 -18.41
C GLY A 298 -24.73 -18.06 -18.47
N LYS A 299 -25.77 -17.71 -17.69
CA LYS A 299 -26.33 -16.34 -17.59
C LYS A 299 -25.82 -15.51 -16.41
N CYS A 300 -24.71 -15.89 -15.78
CA CYS A 300 -24.03 -15.04 -14.80
C CYS A 300 -23.36 -13.85 -15.50
N ASP A 301 -23.32 -12.69 -14.85
CA ASP A 301 -22.46 -11.58 -15.25
C ASP A 301 -20.97 -12.00 -15.26
N ASP A 302 -20.20 -11.54 -16.24
CA ASP A 302 -18.81 -11.99 -16.40
C ASP A 302 -17.91 -11.58 -15.25
N ILE A 303 -18.08 -10.37 -14.71
CA ILE A 303 -17.29 -9.84 -13.58
C ILE A 303 -17.57 -10.66 -12.33
N VAL A 304 -18.85 -10.88 -12.04
CA VAL A 304 -19.23 -11.71 -10.89
C VAL A 304 -18.71 -13.13 -11.08
N ARG A 305 -18.80 -13.70 -12.30
CA ARG A 305 -18.28 -15.05 -12.58
C ARG A 305 -16.77 -15.17 -12.33
N LEU A 306 -15.97 -14.20 -12.75
CA LEU A 306 -14.53 -14.18 -12.51
C LEU A 306 -14.21 -14.13 -11.01
N VAL A 307 -14.81 -13.17 -10.30
CA VAL A 307 -14.64 -12.98 -8.85
C VAL A 307 -15.09 -14.23 -8.08
N SER A 308 -16.19 -14.87 -8.50
CA SER A 308 -16.64 -16.14 -7.95
C SER A 308 -15.60 -17.25 -8.07
N LYS A 309 -14.74 -17.28 -9.10
CA LYS A 309 -13.67 -18.29 -9.19
C LYS A 309 -12.58 -18.05 -8.15
N VAL A 310 -12.26 -16.79 -7.86
CA VAL A 310 -11.28 -16.45 -6.80
C VAL A 310 -11.84 -16.77 -5.41
N PHE A 311 -13.12 -16.52 -5.15
CA PHE A 311 -13.77 -17.00 -3.92
C PHE A 311 -13.73 -18.52 -3.80
N LYS A 312 -13.94 -19.27 -4.91
CA LYS A 312 -13.81 -20.73 -4.89
C LYS A 312 -12.39 -21.18 -4.54
N LEU A 313 -11.37 -20.52 -5.08
CA LEU A 313 -9.98 -20.80 -4.77
C LEU A 313 -9.65 -20.52 -3.29
N SER A 314 -10.08 -19.36 -2.78
CA SER A 314 -9.90 -19.00 -1.36
C SER A 314 -10.58 -19.99 -0.41
N GLU A 315 -11.79 -20.42 -0.74
CA GLU A 315 -12.49 -21.41 0.07
C GLU A 315 -11.80 -22.78 -0.03
N LEU A 316 -11.34 -23.20 -1.21
CA LEU A 316 -10.58 -24.44 -1.38
C LEU A 316 -9.36 -24.49 -0.44
N GLU A 317 -8.58 -23.43 -0.37
CA GLU A 317 -7.45 -23.31 0.55
C GLU A 317 -7.90 -23.41 2.01
N ARG A 318 -8.96 -22.68 2.40
CA ARG A 318 -9.53 -22.74 3.76
C ARG A 318 -10.00 -24.14 4.14
N TYR A 319 -10.58 -24.89 3.21
CA TYR A 319 -10.99 -26.28 3.46
C TYR A 319 -9.80 -27.24 3.51
N ALA A 320 -8.75 -27.00 2.73
CA ALA A 320 -7.51 -27.76 2.83
C ALA A 320 -6.87 -27.60 4.22
N VAL A 321 -6.87 -26.38 4.78
CA VAL A 321 -6.48 -26.13 6.18
C VAL A 321 -7.33 -26.95 7.15
N GLN A 322 -8.65 -26.95 7.00
CA GLN A 322 -9.55 -27.74 7.86
C GLN A 322 -9.32 -29.25 7.75
N ALA A 323 -8.84 -29.70 6.58
CA ALA A 323 -8.48 -31.08 6.32
C ALA A 323 -7.02 -31.42 6.73
N GLN A 324 -6.30 -30.50 7.41
CA GLN A 324 -4.90 -30.68 7.83
C GLN A 324 -3.94 -30.93 6.67
N LEU A 325 -4.20 -30.26 5.54
CA LEU A 325 -3.34 -30.26 4.35
C LEU A 325 -2.49 -28.98 4.25
N ASP A 326 -2.34 -28.25 5.36
CA ASP A 326 -1.54 -27.03 5.45
C ASP A 326 -0.11 -27.16 4.90
N PRO A 327 0.63 -28.29 5.06
CA PRO A 327 1.99 -28.39 4.52
C PRO A 327 2.07 -28.45 2.99
N LEU A 328 0.93 -28.67 2.32
CA LEU A 328 0.85 -28.69 0.86
C LEU A 328 0.49 -27.33 0.27
N LEU A 329 0.07 -26.37 1.08
CA LEU A 329 -0.37 -25.06 0.63
C LEU A 329 0.81 -24.14 0.33
N SER A 330 0.60 -23.19 -0.58
CA SER A 330 1.58 -22.16 -0.89
C SER A 330 1.28 -20.89 -0.09
N PRO A 331 2.25 -20.35 0.69
CA PRO A 331 2.10 -19.06 1.34
C PRO A 331 1.94 -17.93 0.30
N GLU A 332 2.66 -18.00 -0.82
CA GLU A 332 2.57 -17.02 -1.90
C GLU A 332 1.16 -16.96 -2.50
N LEU A 333 0.56 -18.13 -2.77
CA LEU A 333 -0.82 -18.17 -3.24
C LEU A 333 -1.80 -17.56 -2.23
N SER A 334 -1.56 -17.74 -0.92
CA SER A 334 -2.38 -17.13 0.13
C SER A 334 -2.27 -15.60 0.11
N ARG A 335 -1.05 -15.06 -0.15
CA ARG A 335 -0.80 -13.62 -0.33
C ARG A 335 -1.55 -13.09 -1.54
N ASP A 336 -1.45 -13.75 -2.69
CA ASP A 336 -2.14 -13.36 -3.92
C ASP A 336 -3.66 -13.28 -3.73
N ILE A 337 -4.23 -14.26 -3.02
CA ILE A 337 -5.67 -14.31 -2.74
C ILE A 337 -6.09 -13.12 -1.88
N VAL A 338 -5.38 -12.83 -0.78
CA VAL A 338 -5.76 -11.70 0.10
C VAL A 338 -5.49 -10.35 -0.56
N TRP A 339 -4.40 -10.22 -1.33
CA TRP A 339 -4.08 -9.05 -2.14
C TRP A 339 -5.15 -8.79 -3.20
N PHE A 340 -5.60 -9.82 -3.91
CA PHE A 340 -6.67 -9.71 -4.91
C PHE A 340 -7.95 -9.18 -4.25
N PHE A 341 -8.33 -9.73 -3.09
CA PHE A 341 -9.53 -9.26 -2.39
C PHE A 341 -9.39 -7.87 -1.81
N GLN A 342 -8.20 -7.47 -1.35
CA GLN A 342 -7.94 -6.10 -0.93
C GLN A 342 -8.21 -5.12 -2.08
N ARG A 343 -7.68 -5.44 -3.27
CA ARG A 343 -7.83 -4.62 -4.47
C ARG A 343 -9.28 -4.59 -4.96
N TRP A 344 -9.95 -5.74 -5.00
CA TRP A 344 -11.35 -5.88 -5.44
C TRP A 344 -12.36 -5.26 -4.45
N ALA A 345 -12.18 -5.46 -3.14
CA ALA A 345 -13.17 -5.03 -2.15
C ALA A 345 -13.29 -3.49 -2.07
N ARG A 346 -12.26 -2.75 -2.48
CA ARG A 346 -12.25 -1.29 -2.46
C ARG A 346 -13.33 -0.67 -3.38
N PRO A 347 -13.36 -0.92 -4.70
CA PRO A 347 -14.37 -0.36 -5.59
C PRO A 347 -15.66 -1.20 -5.72
N TYR A 348 -15.61 -2.53 -5.55
CA TYR A 348 -16.77 -3.40 -5.82
C TYR A 348 -17.63 -3.68 -4.59
N LEU A 349 -17.03 -3.94 -3.42
CA LEU A 349 -17.76 -4.47 -2.26
C LEU A 349 -18.45 -3.36 -1.46
N LEU A 350 -19.78 -3.44 -1.42
CA LEU A 350 -20.71 -2.44 -0.89
C LEU A 350 -20.53 -1.09 -1.58
N MET A 351 -20.45 -1.13 -2.91
CA MET A 351 -20.27 0.04 -3.76
C MET A 351 -21.33 1.12 -3.52
N GLN A 352 -20.90 2.38 -3.57
CA GLN A 352 -21.76 3.54 -3.42
C GLN A 352 -22.21 4.05 -4.80
N GLU A 353 -23.49 3.91 -5.11
CA GLU A 353 -24.06 4.23 -6.43
C GLU A 353 -23.81 5.69 -6.86
N LYS A 354 -23.73 6.62 -5.90
CA LYS A 354 -23.50 8.06 -6.14
C LYS A 354 -22.18 8.39 -6.86
N HIS A 355 -21.20 7.47 -6.88
CA HIS A 355 -19.93 7.68 -7.56
C HIS A 355 -19.98 7.33 -9.05
N TYR A 356 -21.11 6.82 -9.54
CA TYR A 356 -21.26 6.36 -10.92
C TYR A 356 -22.40 7.09 -11.61
N PRO A 357 -22.25 7.46 -12.90
CA PRO A 357 -23.34 8.02 -13.69
C PRO A 357 -24.44 6.96 -13.97
N GLN A 358 -24.04 5.70 -14.13
CA GLN A 358 -24.91 4.57 -14.31
C GLN A 358 -24.28 3.33 -13.68
N VAL A 359 -25.09 2.50 -13.02
CA VAL A 359 -24.65 1.27 -12.35
C VAL A 359 -25.31 0.06 -13.00
N SER A 360 -24.51 -0.99 -13.24
CA SER A 360 -25.01 -2.30 -13.68
C SER A 360 -25.87 -2.96 -12.61
N LEU A 361 -27.09 -3.37 -12.99
CA LEU A 361 -28.03 -4.03 -12.07
C LEU A 361 -27.48 -5.37 -11.52
N PRO A 362 -26.90 -6.28 -12.34
CA PRO A 362 -26.21 -7.47 -11.82
C PRO A 362 -25.14 -7.16 -10.76
N LEU A 363 -24.30 -6.15 -10.97
CA LEU A 363 -23.26 -5.76 -10.02
C LEU A 363 -23.84 -5.18 -8.74
N ALA A 364 -24.82 -4.27 -8.84
CA ALA A 364 -25.49 -3.70 -7.67
C ALA A 364 -26.18 -4.79 -6.83
N CYS A 365 -26.83 -5.75 -7.47
CA CYS A 365 -27.47 -6.86 -6.77
C CYS A 365 -26.47 -7.88 -6.18
N ALA A 366 -25.29 -8.04 -6.76
CA ALA A 366 -24.26 -8.96 -6.26
C ALA A 366 -23.40 -8.34 -5.15
N PHE A 367 -22.97 -7.08 -5.33
CA PHE A 367 -21.97 -6.44 -4.49
C PHE A 367 -22.40 -5.09 -3.89
N GLY A 368 -23.55 -4.55 -4.27
CA GLY A 368 -24.06 -3.26 -3.78
C GLY A 368 -24.57 -3.28 -2.34
N GLN A 369 -24.88 -2.09 -1.82
CA GLN A 369 -25.43 -1.92 -0.48
C GLN A 369 -26.77 -2.64 -0.32
N GLY A 370 -26.94 -3.34 0.81
CA GLY A 370 -28.17 -4.10 1.10
C GLY A 370 -28.28 -5.45 0.38
N SER A 371 -27.26 -5.85 -0.39
CA SER A 371 -27.21 -7.19 -1.00
C SER A 371 -26.81 -8.26 0.02
N ASP A 372 -27.58 -9.35 0.09
CA ASP A 372 -27.26 -10.52 0.91
C ASP A 372 -25.94 -11.19 0.49
N SER A 373 -25.65 -11.23 -0.82
CA SER A 373 -24.39 -11.80 -1.32
C SER A 373 -23.19 -10.94 -0.96
N ALA A 374 -23.34 -9.62 -0.90
CA ALA A 374 -22.28 -8.72 -0.43
C ALA A 374 -22.01 -8.91 1.07
N SER A 375 -23.06 -9.04 1.89
CA SER A 375 -22.93 -9.35 3.33
C SER A 375 -22.22 -10.69 3.55
N LEU A 376 -22.62 -11.73 2.81
CA LEU A 376 -21.98 -13.04 2.89
C LEU A 376 -20.52 -13.00 2.43
N ALA A 377 -20.21 -12.23 1.38
CA ALA A 377 -18.83 -12.03 0.93
C ALA A 377 -17.96 -11.42 2.03
N VAL A 378 -18.44 -10.38 2.75
CA VAL A 378 -17.72 -9.81 3.90
C VAL A 378 -17.47 -10.87 4.97
N GLN A 379 -18.48 -11.66 5.32
CA GLN A 379 -18.33 -12.73 6.32
C GLN A 379 -17.31 -13.80 5.89
N THR A 380 -17.32 -14.18 4.61
CA THR A 380 -16.33 -15.12 4.04
C THR A 380 -14.92 -14.53 4.07
N LEU A 381 -14.74 -13.24 3.77
CA LEU A 381 -13.42 -12.60 3.86
C LEU A 381 -12.92 -12.50 5.30
N VAL A 382 -13.79 -12.21 6.28
CA VAL A 382 -13.42 -12.29 7.72
C VAL A 382 -13.04 -13.72 8.11
N ASN A 383 -13.74 -14.73 7.57
CA ASN A 383 -13.37 -16.13 7.78
C ASN A 383 -12.00 -16.47 7.19
N LYS A 384 -11.65 -15.95 6.01
CA LYS A 384 -10.33 -16.08 5.39
C LYS A 384 -9.25 -15.43 6.25
N VAL A 385 -9.47 -14.21 6.74
CA VAL A 385 -8.55 -13.51 7.67
C VAL A 385 -8.27 -14.37 8.90
N VAL A 386 -9.30 -14.91 9.53
CA VAL A 386 -9.15 -15.78 10.72
C VAL A 386 -8.40 -17.06 10.38
N SER A 387 -8.71 -17.69 9.25
CA SER A 387 -8.02 -18.91 8.81
C SER A 387 -6.54 -18.67 8.59
N ASN A 388 -6.17 -17.55 7.97
CA ASN A 388 -4.77 -17.20 7.72
C ASN A 388 -4.01 -17.01 9.04
N PHE A 389 -4.57 -16.27 9.99
CA PHE A 389 -3.94 -16.11 11.32
C PHE A 389 -3.88 -17.40 12.16
N GLN A 390 -4.60 -18.46 11.78
CA GLN A 390 -4.52 -19.75 12.47
C GLN A 390 -3.40 -20.65 11.92
N VAL A 391 -2.98 -20.44 10.67
CA VAL A 391 -2.05 -21.33 9.96
C VAL A 391 -0.72 -20.64 9.68
N TRP A 392 -0.77 -19.41 9.18
CA TRP A 392 0.37 -18.71 8.60
C TRP A 392 1.10 -17.83 9.61
N THR A 393 1.03 -18.10 10.92
CA THR A 393 1.65 -17.21 11.93
C THR A 393 3.17 -17.16 11.87
N SER A 394 3.82 -18.14 11.23
CA SER A 394 5.26 -18.13 10.94
C SER A 394 5.62 -17.27 9.73
N GLU A 395 4.66 -17.03 8.82
CA GLU A 395 4.88 -16.36 7.54
C GLU A 395 4.53 -14.87 7.68
N GLY A 396 5.54 -14.06 8.00
CA GLY A 396 5.37 -12.62 8.29
C GLY A 396 4.61 -11.88 7.20
N GLU A 397 4.99 -12.06 5.94
CA GLU A 397 4.39 -11.38 4.78
C GLU A 397 2.93 -11.77 4.57
N VAL A 398 2.60 -13.06 4.71
CA VAL A 398 1.21 -13.54 4.63
C VAL A 398 0.34 -12.88 5.70
N THR A 399 0.85 -12.77 6.93
CA THR A 399 0.11 -12.14 8.03
C THR A 399 -0.05 -10.63 7.86
N GLU A 400 0.92 -9.97 7.22
CA GLU A 400 0.84 -8.55 6.91
C GLU A 400 -0.23 -8.30 5.81
N ASP A 401 -0.16 -8.99 4.68
CA ASP A 401 -1.18 -8.86 3.63
C ASP A 401 -2.58 -9.24 4.14
N THR A 402 -2.67 -10.24 5.01
CA THR A 402 -3.92 -10.65 5.66
C THR A 402 -4.51 -9.53 6.53
N VAL A 403 -3.69 -8.80 7.28
CA VAL A 403 -4.18 -7.69 8.10
C VAL A 403 -4.57 -6.50 7.25
N GLN A 404 -3.90 -6.26 6.11
CA GLN A 404 -4.28 -5.21 5.16
C GLN A 404 -5.65 -5.47 4.51
N LEU A 405 -5.99 -6.72 4.21
CA LEU A 405 -7.35 -7.10 3.82
C LEU A 405 -8.36 -6.76 4.93
N PHE A 406 -8.04 -7.09 6.19
CA PHE A 406 -8.95 -6.82 7.31
C PHE A 406 -9.14 -5.31 7.57
N LEU A 407 -8.08 -4.51 7.42
CA LEU A 407 -8.16 -3.05 7.42
C LEU A 407 -9.08 -2.55 6.31
N THR A 408 -8.93 -3.06 5.08
CA THR A 408 -9.78 -2.67 3.94
C THR A 408 -11.28 -2.92 4.21
N LEU A 409 -11.62 -3.98 4.96
CA LEU A 409 -12.99 -4.29 5.38
C LEU A 409 -13.52 -3.37 6.50
N THR A 410 -12.65 -2.85 7.36
CA THR A 410 -13.03 -2.06 8.56
C THR A 410 -12.86 -0.55 8.37
N GLU A 411 -12.12 -0.12 7.35
CA GLU A 411 -11.93 1.29 6.98
C GLU A 411 -13.19 1.96 6.46
N ASN A 412 -13.97 1.24 5.64
CA ASN A 412 -15.23 1.72 5.13
C ASN A 412 -16.38 1.39 6.08
N ARG A 413 -17.19 2.39 6.42
CA ARG A 413 -18.32 2.26 7.35
C ARG A 413 -19.33 1.18 6.94
N ASP A 414 -19.67 1.09 5.65
CA ASP A 414 -20.68 0.15 5.15
C ASP A 414 -20.18 -1.30 5.27
N ARG A 415 -18.92 -1.56 4.89
CA ARG A 415 -18.29 -2.88 5.09
C ARG A 415 -18.16 -3.22 6.56
N CYS A 416 -17.78 -2.24 7.37
CA CYS A 416 -17.63 -2.40 8.80
C CYS A 416 -18.94 -2.82 9.50
N LEU A 417 -20.10 -2.32 9.05
CA LEU A 417 -21.42 -2.74 9.55
C LEU A 417 -21.68 -4.24 9.31
N GLU A 418 -21.19 -4.79 8.21
CA GLU A 418 -21.28 -6.22 7.91
C GLU A 418 -20.24 -7.04 8.70
N VAL A 419 -19.02 -6.52 8.88
CA VAL A 419 -17.97 -7.16 9.69
C VAL A 419 -18.44 -7.38 11.13
N VAL A 420 -19.12 -6.40 11.74
CA VAL A 420 -19.64 -6.50 13.12
C VAL A 420 -20.66 -7.63 13.30
N LYS A 421 -21.33 -8.07 12.23
CA LYS A 421 -22.26 -9.21 12.29
C LYS A 421 -21.54 -10.55 12.37
N CYS A 422 -20.24 -10.60 12.05
CA CYS A 422 -19.45 -11.83 12.09
C CYS A 422 -18.98 -12.14 13.52
N GLU A 423 -19.36 -13.29 14.06
CA GLU A 423 -18.96 -13.73 15.41
C GLU A 423 -17.44 -13.83 15.58
N LYS A 424 -16.71 -14.14 14.49
CA LYS A 424 -15.24 -14.28 14.53
C LYS A 424 -14.49 -12.96 14.72
N LEU A 425 -15.15 -11.81 14.56
CA LEU A 425 -14.56 -10.51 14.94
C LEU A 425 -14.14 -10.51 16.41
N TRP A 426 -14.97 -11.09 17.29
CA TRP A 426 -14.66 -11.18 18.70
C TRP A 426 -13.45 -12.07 18.97
N PHE A 427 -13.31 -13.17 18.21
CA PHE A 427 -12.15 -14.04 18.28
C PHE A 427 -10.87 -13.26 17.97
N LEU A 428 -10.82 -12.49 16.88
CA LEU A 428 -9.66 -11.66 16.51
C LEU A 428 -9.29 -10.64 17.60
N ALA A 429 -10.29 -10.02 18.23
CA ALA A 429 -10.06 -9.04 19.30
C ALA A 429 -9.42 -9.66 20.55
N MET A 430 -9.86 -10.87 20.92
CA MET A 430 -9.37 -11.52 22.15
C MET A 430 -8.03 -12.23 21.97
N GLN A 431 -7.72 -12.74 20.77
CA GLN A 431 -6.51 -13.53 20.54
C GLN A 431 -5.21 -12.72 20.54
N GLN A 432 -5.25 -11.39 20.35
CA GLN A 432 -4.05 -10.53 20.27
C GLN A 432 -3.11 -10.60 21.49
N PHE A 433 -3.61 -11.12 22.61
CA PHE A 433 -2.89 -11.23 23.88
C PHE A 433 -2.39 -12.64 24.19
N SER A 434 -2.66 -13.62 23.32
CA SER A 434 -2.35 -15.05 23.51
C SER A 434 -1.48 -15.58 22.36
N GLU A 435 -0.78 -16.70 22.58
CA GLU A 435 -0.09 -17.41 21.50
C GLU A 435 -1.10 -18.08 20.55
N PRO A 436 -0.83 -18.15 19.23
CA PRO A 436 0.41 -17.70 18.55
C PRO A 436 0.43 -16.20 18.18
N PHE A 437 -0.65 -15.45 18.40
CA PHE A 437 -0.77 -14.04 17.97
C PHE A 437 0.26 -13.11 18.63
N VAL A 438 0.77 -13.49 19.81
CA VAL A 438 1.84 -12.75 20.49
C VAL A 438 3.17 -12.77 19.71
N LEU A 439 3.33 -13.74 18.80
CA LEU A 439 4.53 -13.94 17.98
C LEU A 439 4.43 -13.31 16.58
N LEU A 440 3.28 -12.73 16.23
CA LEU A 440 3.11 -12.02 14.96
C LEU A 440 4.08 -10.85 14.84
N ALA A 441 4.45 -10.52 13.60
CA ALA A 441 5.26 -9.36 13.29
C ALA A 441 4.67 -8.07 13.90
N ALA A 442 5.55 -7.14 14.26
CA ALA A 442 5.20 -5.88 14.94
C ALA A 442 4.09 -5.10 14.20
N ASN A 443 4.28 -4.85 12.90
CA ASN A 443 3.33 -4.12 12.05
C ASN A 443 1.98 -4.84 11.99
N CYS A 444 2.00 -6.16 11.81
CA CYS A 444 0.78 -6.97 11.77
C CYS A 444 -0.05 -6.81 13.05
N ARG A 445 0.60 -6.85 14.23
CA ARG A 445 -0.09 -6.65 15.52
C ARG A 445 -0.69 -5.26 15.65
N ARG A 446 0.08 -4.24 15.28
CA ARG A 446 -0.34 -2.83 15.29
C ARG A 446 -1.58 -2.63 14.42
N HIS A 447 -1.53 -3.10 13.18
CA HIS A 447 -2.62 -3.03 12.22
C HIS A 447 -3.84 -3.88 12.62
N LEU A 448 -3.63 -5.03 13.27
CA LEU A 448 -4.73 -5.87 13.74
C LEU A 448 -5.49 -5.21 14.89
N MET A 449 -4.77 -4.57 15.83
CA MET A 449 -5.40 -3.74 16.87
C MET A 449 -6.19 -2.60 16.24
N LYS A 450 -5.61 -1.87 15.28
CA LYS A 450 -6.29 -0.79 14.56
C LYS A 450 -7.59 -1.25 13.91
N ALA A 451 -7.57 -2.34 13.15
CA ALA A 451 -8.74 -2.89 12.47
C ALA A 451 -9.85 -3.32 13.44
N VAL A 452 -9.47 -3.96 14.56
CA VAL A 452 -10.39 -4.36 15.64
C VAL A 452 -11.10 -3.15 16.25
N LEU A 453 -10.42 -2.02 16.41
CA LEU A 453 -11.00 -0.80 16.95
C LEU A 453 -11.83 -0.02 15.94
N PHE A 454 -11.45 -0.05 14.66
CA PHE A 454 -12.30 0.43 13.58
C PHE A 454 -13.66 -0.27 13.58
N ALA A 455 -13.70 -1.58 13.83
CA ALA A 455 -14.93 -2.34 13.95
C ALA A 455 -15.89 -1.79 15.02
N ALA A 456 -15.36 -1.26 16.13
CA ALA A 456 -16.16 -0.71 17.22
C ALA A 456 -16.98 0.53 16.79
N SER A 457 -16.52 1.29 15.78
CA SER A 457 -17.21 2.51 15.30
C SER A 457 -18.56 2.22 14.62
N ALA A 458 -18.74 1.02 14.07
CA ALA A 458 -19.98 0.59 13.42
C ALA A 458 -20.99 -0.06 14.38
N MET A 459 -20.61 -0.30 15.63
CA MET A 459 -21.46 -0.94 16.63
C MET A 459 -22.45 0.04 17.27
N SER A 460 -23.56 -0.48 17.82
CA SER A 460 -24.47 0.32 18.67
C SER A 460 -23.76 0.79 19.95
N ALA A 461 -24.23 1.88 20.56
CA ALA A 461 -23.53 2.50 21.69
C ALA A 461 -23.29 1.53 22.87
N GLU A 462 -24.29 0.70 23.20
CA GLU A 462 -24.19 -0.29 24.29
C GLU A 462 -23.20 -1.42 23.98
N VAL A 463 -23.30 -1.99 22.78
CA VAL A 463 -22.41 -3.09 22.33
C VAL A 463 -20.98 -2.58 22.19
N ARG A 464 -20.81 -1.38 21.63
CA ARG A 464 -19.52 -0.68 21.50
C ARG A 464 -18.85 -0.50 22.86
N ALA A 465 -19.58 -0.02 23.87
CA ALA A 465 -19.02 0.17 25.21
C ALA A 465 -18.49 -1.15 25.79
N ARG A 466 -19.29 -2.22 25.70
CA ARG A 466 -18.88 -3.56 26.16
C ARG A 466 -17.68 -4.10 25.37
N TYR A 467 -17.72 -4.01 24.03
CA TYR A 467 -16.65 -4.46 23.15
C TYR A 467 -15.35 -3.73 23.45
N TRP A 468 -15.41 -2.41 23.54
CA TRP A 468 -14.27 -1.55 23.84
C TRP A 468 -13.63 -1.90 25.18
N THR A 469 -14.43 -1.96 26.24
CA THR A 469 -13.93 -2.31 27.58
C THR A 469 -13.27 -3.68 27.59
N GLN A 470 -13.90 -4.71 27.00
CA GLN A 470 -13.36 -6.07 27.03
C GLN A 470 -12.09 -6.22 26.17
N THR A 471 -12.00 -5.53 25.04
CA THR A 471 -10.80 -5.55 24.17
C THR A 471 -9.63 -4.78 24.79
N MET A 472 -9.90 -3.68 25.50
CA MET A 472 -8.86 -2.82 26.09
C MET A 472 -8.39 -3.27 27.47
N GLN A 473 -9.21 -4.01 28.23
CA GLN A 473 -8.87 -4.42 29.59
C GLN A 473 -7.54 -5.20 29.68
N PRO A 474 -7.26 -6.21 28.82
CA PRO A 474 -6.00 -6.94 28.89
C PRO A 474 -4.77 -6.07 28.62
N LEU A 475 -4.91 -5.08 27.72
CA LEU A 475 -3.85 -4.09 27.45
C LEU A 475 -3.59 -3.24 28.70
N HIS A 476 -4.65 -2.74 29.35
CA HIS A 476 -4.55 -1.96 30.58
C HIS A 476 -3.86 -2.72 31.70
N ASP A 477 -4.34 -3.93 32.01
CA ASP A 477 -3.84 -4.76 33.10
C ASP A 477 -2.36 -5.11 32.90
N ARG A 478 -1.96 -5.43 31.65
CA ARG A 478 -0.57 -5.78 31.33
C ARG A 478 0.36 -4.57 31.38
N PHE A 479 -0.04 -3.40 30.87
CA PHE A 479 0.76 -2.18 31.01
C PHE A 479 0.94 -1.79 32.48
N GLN A 480 -0.12 -1.87 33.29
CA GLN A 480 -0.04 -1.56 34.71
C GLN A 480 0.89 -2.54 35.44
N ALA A 481 0.80 -3.83 35.15
CA ALA A 481 1.70 -4.83 35.70
C ALA A 481 3.17 -4.58 35.33
N MET A 482 3.45 -4.16 34.09
CA MET A 482 4.80 -3.84 33.63
C MET A 482 5.35 -2.55 34.23
N ALA A 483 4.54 -1.49 34.31
CA ALA A 483 4.94 -0.22 34.93
C ALA A 483 5.23 -0.34 36.44
N GLN A 484 4.63 -1.33 37.12
CA GLN A 484 4.86 -1.59 38.55
C GLN A 484 6.04 -2.55 38.82
N ARG A 485 6.47 -3.32 37.81
CA ARG A 485 7.56 -4.29 37.92
C ARG A 485 8.91 -3.57 37.92
N ARG A 486 9.68 -3.72 39.00
CA ARG A 486 11.13 -3.37 39.04
C ARG A 486 11.99 -4.45 38.36
N VAL A 487 11.60 -4.92 37.18
CA VAL A 487 12.16 -6.17 36.62
C VAL A 487 13.25 -5.89 35.58
N SER A 488 14.38 -6.56 35.83
CA SER A 488 15.57 -6.78 35.01
C SER A 488 15.30 -7.18 33.57
N GLY A 489 16.06 -6.63 32.62
CA GLY A 489 15.94 -6.81 31.16
C GLY A 489 16.23 -8.21 30.63
N GLY A 490 15.42 -9.20 31.06
CA GLY A 490 15.35 -10.52 30.42
C GLY A 490 14.60 -10.44 29.09
N HIS A 491 14.94 -11.34 28.16
CA HIS A 491 14.40 -11.38 26.79
C HIS A 491 12.85 -11.41 26.75
N ASP A 492 12.20 -12.26 27.56
CA ASP A 492 10.74 -12.36 27.63
C ASP A 492 10.07 -11.07 28.09
N GLY A 493 10.73 -10.33 28.99
CA GLY A 493 10.26 -9.04 29.48
C GLY A 493 10.31 -7.97 28.40
N LEU A 494 11.39 -7.92 27.61
CA LEU A 494 11.55 -6.97 26.50
C LEU A 494 10.54 -7.23 25.39
N LEU A 495 10.35 -8.50 24.99
CA LEU A 495 9.34 -8.90 24.02
C LEU A 495 7.94 -8.49 24.48
N GLN A 496 7.63 -8.67 25.77
CA GLN A 496 6.34 -8.24 26.32
C GLN A 496 6.15 -6.72 26.25
N VAL A 497 7.16 -5.91 26.59
CA VAL A 497 7.07 -4.44 26.50
C VAL A 497 6.90 -4.00 25.05
N ARG A 498 7.72 -4.53 24.14
CA ARG A 498 7.63 -4.24 22.70
C ARG A 498 6.22 -4.49 22.19
N ASN A 499 5.70 -5.68 22.46
CA ASN A 499 4.35 -6.08 22.05
C ASN A 499 3.25 -5.17 22.61
N LEU A 500 3.37 -4.70 23.85
CA LEU A 500 2.40 -3.77 24.44
C LEU A 500 2.45 -2.39 23.78
N LEU A 501 3.65 -1.89 23.48
CA LEU A 501 3.83 -0.60 22.79
C LEU A 501 3.33 -0.66 21.34
N GLU A 502 3.55 -1.76 20.61
CA GLU A 502 2.97 -1.92 19.26
C GLU A 502 1.44 -1.88 19.27
N LEU A 503 0.82 -2.55 20.24
CA LEU A 503 -0.64 -2.48 20.39
C LEU A 503 -1.07 -1.04 20.72
N LEU A 504 -0.30 -0.30 21.53
CA LEU A 504 -0.57 1.10 21.85
C LEU A 504 -0.50 2.01 20.62
N CYS A 505 0.50 1.82 19.74
CA CYS A 505 0.57 2.49 18.44
C CYS A 505 -0.68 2.16 17.60
N GLY A 506 -1.10 0.90 17.57
CA GLY A 506 -2.33 0.48 16.89
C GLY A 506 -3.59 1.15 17.44
N VAL A 507 -3.66 1.38 18.76
CA VAL A 507 -4.74 2.18 19.38
C VAL A 507 -4.69 3.64 18.93
N ALA A 508 -3.50 4.26 18.86
CA ALA A 508 -3.33 5.63 18.39
C ALA A 508 -3.76 5.77 16.92
N GLU A 509 -3.35 4.85 16.06
CA GLU A 509 -3.71 4.82 14.63
C GLU A 509 -5.20 4.57 14.37
N ALA A 510 -5.91 3.97 15.32
CA ALA A 510 -7.35 3.75 15.23
C ALA A 510 -8.19 5.04 15.40
N SER A 511 -7.54 6.18 15.60
CA SER A 511 -8.21 7.46 15.79
C SER A 511 -8.87 7.95 14.51
N ARG A 512 -10.15 8.29 14.64
CA ARG A 512 -11.01 8.92 13.64
C ARG A 512 -11.75 10.07 14.30
N VAL A 513 -12.27 10.98 13.47
CA VAL A 513 -13.02 12.16 13.94
C VAL A 513 -14.17 11.76 14.88
N ASP A 514 -14.83 10.63 14.63
CA ASP A 514 -15.99 10.15 15.37
C ASP A 514 -15.66 9.38 16.67
N ASN A 515 -14.42 8.94 16.88
CA ASN A 515 -14.01 8.16 18.05
C ASN A 515 -12.85 8.76 18.85
N THR A 516 -12.28 9.90 18.43
CA THR A 516 -11.05 10.47 19.01
C THR A 516 -11.12 10.64 20.52
N SER A 517 -12.23 11.13 21.07
CA SER A 517 -12.40 11.31 22.52
C SER A 517 -12.35 9.99 23.31
N LEU A 518 -12.96 8.93 22.77
CA LEU A 518 -12.95 7.59 23.36
C LEU A 518 -11.52 7.00 23.30
N VAL A 519 -10.86 7.12 22.15
CA VAL A 519 -9.49 6.64 21.97
C VAL A 519 -8.54 7.39 22.91
N PHE A 520 -8.62 8.73 22.97
CA PHE A 520 -7.76 9.55 23.84
C PHE A 520 -7.92 9.18 25.32
N SER A 521 -9.16 8.99 25.78
CA SER A 521 -9.43 8.59 27.17
C SER A 521 -8.77 7.25 27.55
N THR A 522 -8.60 6.37 26.56
CA THR A 522 -7.97 5.05 26.72
C THR A 522 -6.45 5.15 26.66
N ILE A 523 -5.92 5.95 25.74
CA ILE A 523 -4.48 6.04 25.46
C ILE A 523 -3.74 6.92 26.47
N TYR A 524 -4.34 8.02 26.94
CA TYR A 524 -3.67 9.01 27.79
C TYR A 524 -3.06 8.41 29.07
N PRO A 525 -3.77 7.57 29.86
CA PRO A 525 -3.17 6.93 31.01
C PRO A 525 -1.99 6.02 30.66
N ARG A 526 -2.00 5.41 29.47
CA ARG A 526 -0.92 4.52 29.00
C ARG A 526 0.29 5.33 28.53
N LEU A 527 0.10 6.46 27.84
CA LEU A 527 1.19 7.39 27.48
C LEU A 527 1.98 7.84 28.72
N ARG A 528 1.28 8.14 29.82
CA ARG A 528 1.93 8.48 31.10
C ARG A 528 2.76 7.33 31.67
N ASP A 529 2.27 6.09 31.56
CA ASP A 529 3.01 4.91 31.99
C ASP A 529 4.20 4.62 31.05
N SER A 530 4.10 4.92 29.76
CA SER A 530 5.20 4.78 28.79
C SER A 530 6.40 5.69 29.09
N VAL A 531 6.20 6.88 29.69
CA VAL A 531 7.32 7.70 30.18
C VAL A 531 8.13 6.97 31.25
N ARG A 532 7.47 6.19 32.13
CA ARG A 532 8.16 5.37 33.14
C ARG A 532 8.86 4.17 32.53
N LEU A 533 8.29 3.59 31.46
CA LEU A 533 8.94 2.54 30.69
C LEU A 533 10.20 3.08 30.02
N LEU A 534 10.17 4.29 29.45
CA LEU A 534 11.36 4.95 28.92
C LEU A 534 12.44 5.11 29.99
N ASP A 535 12.09 5.59 31.19
CA ASP A 535 13.05 5.69 32.30
C ASP A 535 13.72 4.33 32.64
N THR A 536 12.97 3.24 32.52
CA THR A 536 13.44 1.88 32.86
C THR A 536 14.24 1.23 31.73
N PHE A 537 13.84 1.46 30.48
CA PHE A 537 14.35 0.77 29.28
C PHE A 537 15.13 1.70 28.33
N HIS A 538 15.61 2.86 28.80
CA HIS A 538 16.39 3.83 28.01
C HIS A 538 17.63 3.25 27.30
N ASN A 539 18.16 2.10 27.76
CA ASN A 539 19.29 1.42 27.12
C ASN A 539 18.90 0.51 25.95
N TYR A 540 17.60 0.40 25.62
CA TYR A 540 17.08 -0.44 24.56
C TYR A 540 16.46 0.43 23.45
N PRO A 541 17.19 0.72 22.36
CA PRO A 541 16.73 1.61 21.28
C PRO A 541 15.36 1.23 20.72
N GLU A 542 15.10 -0.06 20.50
CA GLU A 542 13.80 -0.57 20.02
C GLU A 542 12.61 -0.14 20.91
N ILE A 543 12.79 -0.11 22.22
CA ILE A 543 11.73 0.32 23.15
C ILE A 543 11.59 1.84 23.15
N VAL A 544 12.71 2.56 23.10
CA VAL A 544 12.74 4.02 23.04
C VAL A 544 11.95 4.51 21.82
N VAL A 545 12.31 4.01 20.63
CA VAL A 545 11.65 4.34 19.36
C VAL A 545 10.14 4.08 19.45
N LEU A 546 9.71 2.93 19.98
CA LEU A 546 8.27 2.62 20.10
C LEU A 546 7.51 3.51 21.08
N VAL A 547 8.16 3.96 22.16
CA VAL A 547 7.55 4.96 23.05
C VAL A 547 7.40 6.29 22.30
N LEU A 548 8.42 6.74 21.59
CA LEU A 548 8.36 7.98 20.80
C LEU A 548 7.29 7.89 19.70
N ASP A 549 7.23 6.76 18.99
CA ASP A 549 6.27 6.49 17.93
C ASP A 549 4.81 6.50 18.44
N ALA A 550 4.54 5.91 19.61
CA ALA A 550 3.21 5.97 20.22
C ALA A 550 2.74 7.41 20.51
N PHE A 551 3.66 8.29 20.95
CA PHE A 551 3.35 9.70 21.15
C PHE A 551 3.17 10.43 19.82
N LYS A 552 4.05 10.20 18.84
CA LYS A 552 3.95 10.74 17.49
C LYS A 552 2.59 10.43 16.87
N GLU A 553 2.18 9.16 16.84
CA GLU A 553 0.89 8.78 16.26
C GLU A 553 -0.29 9.42 17.01
N THR A 554 -0.22 9.50 18.34
CA THR A 554 -1.27 10.20 19.13
C THR A 554 -1.36 11.68 18.74
N ILE A 555 -0.22 12.37 18.69
CA ILE A 555 -0.16 13.81 18.35
C ILE A 555 -0.66 14.03 16.92
N THR A 556 -0.14 13.27 15.96
CA THR A 556 -0.49 13.36 14.53
C THR A 556 -1.98 13.19 14.30
N ARG A 557 -2.59 12.18 14.94
CA ARG A 557 -3.95 11.74 14.61
C ARG A 557 -5.03 12.41 15.45
N GLN A 558 -4.73 12.81 16.68
CA GLN A 558 -5.75 13.24 17.64
C GLN A 558 -5.71 14.74 17.94
N LEU A 559 -4.53 15.38 17.97
CA LEU A 559 -4.36 16.73 18.54
C LEU A 559 -5.35 17.79 18.02
N CYS A 560 -5.59 17.78 16.71
CA CYS A 560 -6.49 18.73 16.05
C CYS A 560 -7.97 18.50 16.38
N TYR A 561 -8.36 17.35 16.94
CA TYR A 561 -9.73 17.04 17.34
C TYR A 561 -9.91 17.04 18.87
N LEU A 562 -8.84 17.21 19.66
CA LEU A 562 -8.91 17.23 21.12
C LEU A 562 -9.46 18.55 21.65
N SER A 563 -10.22 18.46 22.74
CA SER A 563 -10.61 19.62 23.55
C SER A 563 -9.39 20.37 24.08
N GLN A 564 -9.56 21.63 24.50
CA GLN A 564 -8.48 22.39 25.12
C GLN A 564 -7.91 21.68 26.36
N ALA A 565 -8.78 21.15 27.23
CA ALA A 565 -8.39 20.45 28.44
C ALA A 565 -7.58 19.17 28.14
N ASP A 566 -7.96 18.41 27.11
CA ASP A 566 -7.24 17.20 26.72
C ASP A 566 -5.95 17.51 25.96
N SER A 567 -5.91 18.61 25.21
CA SER A 567 -4.69 19.10 24.56
C SER A 567 -3.64 19.49 25.58
N LEU A 568 -4.02 20.18 26.67
CA LEU A 568 -3.11 20.50 27.77
C LEU A 568 -2.50 19.25 28.41
N LYS A 569 -3.33 18.22 28.66
CA LYS A 569 -2.84 16.93 29.17
C LYS A 569 -1.81 16.30 28.23
N LEU A 570 -2.06 16.35 26.92
CA LEU A 570 -1.14 15.81 25.91
C LEU A 570 0.17 16.61 25.88
N TYR A 571 0.11 17.95 25.93
CA TYR A 571 1.30 18.80 26.01
C TYR A 571 2.16 18.48 27.24
N GLU A 572 1.54 18.39 28.42
CA GLU A 572 2.24 18.10 29.67
C GLU A 572 2.97 16.75 29.63
N VAL A 573 2.31 15.69 29.14
CA VAL A 573 2.92 14.35 29.09
C VAL A 573 4.00 14.26 28.00
N THR A 574 3.85 14.96 26.88
CA THR A 574 4.89 15.02 25.82
C THR A 574 6.14 15.73 26.33
N ILE A 575 6.02 16.81 27.10
CA ILE A 575 7.19 17.45 27.71
C ILE A 575 7.86 16.53 28.74
N GLN A 576 7.09 15.79 29.54
CA GLN A 576 7.65 14.80 30.47
C GLN A 576 8.43 13.72 29.73
N LEU A 577 7.94 13.25 28.58
CA LEU A 577 8.65 12.30 27.72
C LEU A 577 9.98 12.88 27.22
N ILE A 578 9.96 14.07 26.62
CA ILE A 578 11.18 14.73 26.09
C ILE A 578 12.21 14.94 27.21
N GLN A 579 11.77 15.39 28.38
CA GLN A 579 12.63 15.56 29.55
C GLN A 579 13.23 14.23 30.01
N SER A 580 12.45 13.15 30.00
CA SER A 580 12.91 11.81 30.34
C SER A 580 13.96 11.32 29.35
N TYR A 581 13.73 11.46 28.05
CA TYR A 581 14.69 11.11 27.01
C TYR A 581 16.01 11.87 27.17
N ALA A 582 15.94 13.20 27.27
CA ALA A 582 17.12 14.07 27.39
C ALA A 582 17.94 13.79 28.65
N ARG A 583 17.30 13.34 29.74
CA ARG A 583 17.98 12.94 30.98
C ARG A 583 18.89 11.74 30.80
N HIS A 584 18.47 10.76 29.99
CA HIS A 584 19.22 9.50 29.79
C HIS A 584 20.19 9.56 28.60
N HIS A 585 19.91 10.38 27.59
CA HIS A 585 20.74 10.51 26.36
C HIS A 585 21.63 11.77 26.36
N GLY A 586 21.75 12.47 27.51
CA GLY A 586 22.60 13.66 27.66
C GLY A 586 24.12 13.41 27.56
N ARG A 587 24.88 14.51 27.41
CA ARG A 587 26.31 14.74 27.06
C ARG A 587 27.45 13.82 27.57
N HIS A 588 27.20 12.68 28.21
CA HIS A 588 28.23 11.81 28.80
C HIS A 588 28.12 10.32 28.46
N ARG A 589 27.34 9.92 27.45
CA ARG A 589 27.35 8.53 26.99
C ARG A 589 28.53 8.30 26.04
N PHE A 590 29.58 7.65 26.53
CA PHE A 590 30.58 7.02 25.65
C PHE A 590 30.00 5.70 25.15
N THR A 591 29.37 5.71 23.99
CA THR A 591 28.98 4.48 23.29
C THR A 591 30.17 3.98 22.46
N VAL A 592 30.44 2.68 22.55
CA VAL A 592 31.47 2.00 21.74
C VAL A 592 30.87 1.49 20.42
N ASP A 593 29.53 1.49 20.33
CA ASP A 593 28.77 0.99 19.20
C ASP A 593 28.59 2.07 18.13
N ALA A 594 28.97 1.75 16.89
CA ALA A 594 28.84 2.64 15.75
C ALA A 594 27.37 2.88 15.34
N SER A 595 26.47 1.96 15.66
CA SER A 595 25.02 2.08 15.37
C SER A 595 24.28 3.03 16.32
N ALA A 596 24.86 3.33 17.48
CA ALA A 596 24.21 4.18 18.49
C ALA A 596 24.00 5.63 18.00
N GLU A 597 24.86 6.15 17.12
CA GLU A 597 24.69 7.48 16.53
C GLU A 597 23.52 7.52 15.53
N GLU A 598 23.25 6.42 14.82
CA GLU A 598 22.11 6.30 13.90
C GLU A 598 20.79 6.14 14.66
N ASP A 599 20.79 5.38 15.75
CA ASP A 599 19.62 5.24 16.63
C ASP A 599 19.26 6.58 17.31
N ASP A 600 20.24 7.27 17.89
CA ASP A 600 20.03 8.59 18.49
C ASP A 600 19.57 9.60 17.43
N PHE A 601 20.00 9.49 16.17
CA PHE A 601 19.47 10.30 15.08
C PHE A 601 17.98 10.04 14.85
N ASN A 602 17.59 8.78 14.67
CA ASN A 602 16.20 8.41 14.41
C ASN A 602 15.28 8.87 15.54
N ASP A 603 15.71 8.71 16.80
CA ASP A 603 14.98 9.21 17.96
C ASP A 603 14.81 10.74 17.92
N LEU A 604 15.90 11.48 17.66
CA LEU A 604 15.84 12.95 17.55
C LEU A 604 14.91 13.38 16.41
N MET A 605 14.87 12.62 15.31
CA MET A 605 13.94 12.90 14.21
C MET A 605 12.48 12.76 14.64
N LEU A 606 12.14 11.69 15.38
CA LEU A 606 10.79 11.52 15.94
C LEU A 606 10.44 12.64 16.93
N LEU A 607 11.38 13.07 17.78
CA LEU A 607 11.17 14.18 18.71
C LEU A 607 10.89 15.50 17.99
N LEU A 608 11.67 15.81 16.95
CA LEU A 608 11.45 17.00 16.13
C LEU A 608 10.13 16.94 15.36
N GLU A 609 9.79 15.78 14.80
CA GLU A 609 8.53 15.57 14.09
C GLU A 609 7.34 15.80 15.03
N MET A 610 7.38 15.26 16.25
CA MET A 610 6.36 15.50 17.27
C MET A 610 6.24 16.99 17.60
N LEU A 611 7.36 17.68 17.89
CA LEU A 611 7.36 19.11 18.18
C LEU A 611 6.79 19.93 17.01
N THR A 612 7.09 19.53 15.77
CA THR A 612 6.55 20.11 14.55
C THR A 612 5.03 19.95 14.52
N GLN A 613 4.53 18.75 14.76
CA GLN A 613 3.10 18.45 14.73
C GLN A 613 2.31 19.16 15.85
N LEU A 614 2.93 19.42 17.01
CA LEU A 614 2.28 20.21 18.07
C LEU A 614 1.93 21.63 17.63
N THR A 615 2.71 22.22 16.71
CA THR A 615 2.41 23.54 16.13
C THR A 615 1.16 23.54 15.26
N ASN A 616 0.76 22.38 14.72
CA ASN A 616 -0.40 22.29 13.82
C ASN A 616 -1.71 22.68 14.50
N LYS A 617 -1.81 22.56 15.84
CA LYS A 617 -3.03 22.94 16.57
C LYS A 617 -3.35 24.43 16.42
N ASP A 618 -2.34 25.30 16.32
CA ASP A 618 -2.56 26.73 16.11
C ASP A 618 -3.16 27.05 14.73
N PHE A 619 -2.96 26.17 13.75
CA PHE A 619 -3.43 26.35 12.38
C PHE A 619 -4.73 25.58 12.07
N VAL A 620 -4.93 24.42 12.70
CA VAL A 620 -6.01 23.47 12.43
C VAL A 620 -6.55 22.92 13.75
N ASP A 621 -7.54 23.61 14.33
CA ASP A 621 -8.26 23.18 15.53
C ASP A 621 -9.74 22.89 15.22
N PHE A 622 -10.10 21.62 15.22
CA PHE A 622 -11.46 21.09 15.10
C PHE A 622 -12.03 20.67 16.47
N GLY A 623 -11.32 20.92 17.57
CA GLY A 623 -11.83 20.66 18.91
C GLY A 623 -13.07 21.50 19.21
N ALA A 624 -14.05 20.92 19.90
CA ALA A 624 -15.24 21.66 20.33
C ALA A 624 -14.85 22.82 21.25
N THR A 625 -15.10 24.05 20.82
CA THR A 625 -14.97 25.28 21.63
C THR A 625 -16.22 25.42 22.50
N ASP A 626 -16.39 24.52 23.47
CA ASP A 626 -17.63 24.43 24.26
C ASP A 626 -17.80 25.53 25.33
N ASP A 627 -17.03 26.63 25.30
CA ASP A 627 -17.30 27.75 26.21
C ASP A 627 -16.96 29.12 25.61
N PRO A 628 -17.97 29.93 25.21
CA PRO A 628 -17.79 31.33 24.80
C PRO A 628 -17.25 32.25 25.91
N GLY A 629 -17.09 31.74 27.14
CA GLY A 629 -16.55 32.45 28.30
C GLY A 629 -15.18 31.98 28.79
N ALA A 630 -14.55 30.98 28.16
CA ALA A 630 -13.18 30.61 28.48
C ALA A 630 -12.24 31.71 27.95
N GLY A 631 -11.58 32.42 28.87
CA GLY A 631 -10.55 33.40 28.53
C GLY A 631 -9.44 32.80 27.66
N GLU A 632 -8.54 33.67 27.19
CA GLU A 632 -7.39 33.29 26.35
C GLU A 632 -6.71 31.99 26.81
N PRO A 633 -6.27 31.14 25.87
CA PRO A 633 -5.63 29.88 26.21
C PRO A 633 -4.45 30.12 27.16
N ALA A 634 -4.52 29.51 28.35
CA ALA A 634 -3.51 29.69 29.41
C ALA A 634 -2.11 29.15 29.03
N VAL A 635 -2.01 28.34 27.98
CA VAL A 635 -0.76 27.79 27.44
C VAL A 635 -0.80 27.86 25.93
N VAL A 636 0.18 28.54 25.32
CA VAL A 636 0.32 28.63 23.86
C VAL A 636 1.09 27.38 23.37
N PRO A 637 0.63 26.67 22.32
CA PRO A 637 1.35 25.52 21.77
C PRO A 637 2.81 25.82 21.43
N ALA A 638 3.10 27.06 20.99
CA ALA A 638 4.45 27.56 20.80
C ALA A 638 5.33 27.43 22.07
N ASP A 639 4.82 27.81 23.25
CA ASP A 639 5.57 27.73 24.51
C ASP A 639 5.95 26.28 24.86
N VAL A 640 5.05 25.34 24.58
CA VAL A 640 5.29 23.90 24.74
C VAL A 640 6.41 23.47 23.79
N VAL A 641 6.35 23.85 22.52
CA VAL A 641 7.37 23.48 21.54
C VAL A 641 8.75 24.05 21.93
N PHE A 642 8.83 25.30 22.35
CA PHE A 642 10.08 25.90 22.81
C PHE A 642 10.62 25.24 24.09
N CYS A 643 9.74 24.91 25.03
CA CYS A 643 10.12 24.14 26.21
C CYS A 643 10.69 22.77 25.84
N GLY A 644 10.12 22.08 24.85
CA GLY A 644 10.66 20.82 24.32
C GLY A 644 12.00 21.00 23.62
N LEU A 645 12.14 22.03 22.78
CA LEU A 645 13.38 22.35 22.08
C LEU A 645 14.54 22.63 23.04
N ASP A 646 14.29 23.25 24.20
CA ASP A 646 15.33 23.45 25.21
C ASP A 646 16.01 22.15 25.67
N PHE A 647 15.30 21.02 25.59
CA PHE A 647 15.83 19.70 25.95
C PHE A 647 16.41 18.94 24.75
N VAL A 648 15.80 19.08 23.56
CA VAL A 648 16.25 18.39 22.33
C VAL A 648 17.53 19.02 21.79
N VAL A 649 17.56 20.35 21.70
CA VAL A 649 18.64 21.12 21.08
C VAL A 649 20.03 20.74 21.63
N PRO A 650 20.26 20.66 22.96
CA PRO A 650 21.55 20.27 23.51
C PRO A 650 22.04 18.86 23.16
N LEU A 651 21.17 17.98 22.66
CA LEU A 651 21.48 16.61 22.24
C LEU A 651 21.97 16.53 20.78
N MET A 652 21.76 17.58 19.99
CA MET A 652 21.98 17.56 18.55
C MET A 652 23.44 17.87 18.19
N ASN A 653 24.01 17.09 17.25
CA ASN A 653 25.32 17.37 16.66
C ASN A 653 25.19 18.10 15.30
N ALA A 654 26.29 18.66 14.78
CA ALA A 654 26.29 19.60 13.66
C ALA A 654 25.91 18.98 12.29
N GLU A 655 26.03 17.66 12.11
CA GLU A 655 25.74 16.99 10.84
C GLU A 655 24.28 16.50 10.73
N LEU A 656 23.62 16.21 11.87
CA LEU A 656 22.23 15.72 11.93
C LEU A 656 21.16 16.76 11.53
N LEU A 657 21.53 18.04 11.38
CA LEU A 657 20.63 19.15 11.72
C LEU A 657 20.22 20.10 10.59
N LYS A 658 20.69 19.93 9.35
CA LYS A 658 20.57 21.06 8.40
C LYS A 658 19.18 21.22 7.78
N ALA A 659 18.47 20.15 7.43
CA ALA A 659 17.23 20.26 6.65
C ALA A 659 15.96 20.37 7.51
N GLN A 660 15.75 19.42 8.43
CA GLN A 660 14.47 19.29 9.13
C GLN A 660 14.29 20.27 10.30
N TYR A 661 15.37 20.59 11.03
CA TYR A 661 15.33 21.65 12.03
C TYR A 661 15.12 23.03 11.43
N THR A 662 15.69 23.28 10.24
CA THR A 662 15.41 24.50 9.47
C THR A 662 13.93 24.59 9.12
N GLN A 663 13.31 23.47 8.71
CA GLN A 663 11.87 23.41 8.43
C GLN A 663 11.01 23.68 9.68
N LEU A 664 11.32 23.04 10.82
CA LEU A 664 10.62 23.26 12.09
C LEU A 664 10.72 24.73 12.54
N VAL A 665 11.92 25.33 12.49
CA VAL A 665 12.10 26.73 12.88
C VAL A 665 11.37 27.67 11.93
N HIS A 666 11.36 27.40 10.63
CA HIS A 666 10.56 28.19 9.68
C HIS A 666 9.05 28.11 9.98
N GLN A 667 8.54 26.94 10.36
CA GLN A 667 7.14 26.79 10.76
C GLN A 667 6.83 27.53 12.07
N LEU A 668 7.74 27.48 13.06
CA LEU A 668 7.61 28.20 14.33
C LEU A 668 7.68 29.73 14.17
N VAL A 669 8.52 30.23 13.27
CA VAL A 669 8.55 31.67 12.94
C VAL A 669 7.24 32.09 12.29
N ARG A 670 6.68 31.24 11.41
CA ARG A 670 5.39 31.50 10.75
C ARG A 670 4.19 31.40 11.70
N SER A 671 4.29 30.64 12.79
CA SER A 671 3.21 30.52 13.79
C SER A 671 3.14 31.70 14.76
N GLN A 672 4.15 32.57 14.80
CA GLN A 672 4.11 33.75 15.67
C GLN A 672 3.14 34.80 15.15
N THR A 673 2.21 35.22 16.01
CA THR A 673 1.25 36.30 15.73
C THR A 673 1.87 37.69 15.84
N ASP A 674 2.95 37.84 16.62
CA ASP A 674 3.70 39.10 16.75
C ASP A 674 4.89 39.15 15.77
N THR A 675 4.85 40.11 14.85
CA THR A 675 5.87 40.32 13.82
C THR A 675 7.25 40.59 14.40
N SER A 676 7.33 41.30 15.54
CA SER A 676 8.61 41.59 16.22
C SER A 676 9.25 40.32 16.80
N THR A 677 8.45 39.46 17.41
CA THR A 677 8.89 38.16 17.92
C THR A 677 9.35 37.22 16.79
N ALA A 678 8.59 37.17 15.69
CA ALA A 678 8.96 36.42 14.48
C ALA A 678 10.32 36.86 13.90
N GLU A 679 10.56 38.17 13.75
CA GLU A 679 11.82 38.71 13.23
C GLU A 679 13.01 38.41 14.13
N ARG A 680 12.82 38.54 15.46
CA ARG A 680 13.87 38.24 16.44
C ARG A 680 14.23 36.75 16.47
N LEU A 681 13.24 35.87 16.34
CA LEU A 681 13.44 34.42 16.23
C LEU A 681 14.17 34.05 14.92
N ALA A 682 13.77 34.63 13.79
CA ALA A 682 14.46 34.43 12.51
C ALA A 682 15.94 34.88 12.56
N ALA A 683 16.21 36.02 13.21
CA ALA A 683 17.57 36.53 13.41
C ALA A 683 18.40 35.68 14.37
N ALA A 684 17.79 35.08 15.39
CA ALA A 684 18.47 34.10 16.25
C ALA A 684 18.86 32.85 15.46
N PHE A 685 17.97 32.36 14.60
CA PHE A 685 18.22 31.19 13.77
C PHE A 685 19.34 31.38 12.75
N GLN A 686 19.36 32.52 12.04
CA GLN A 686 20.47 32.85 11.13
C GLN A 686 21.85 32.90 11.82
N ARG A 687 21.87 33.21 13.12
CA ARG A 687 23.10 33.21 13.93
C ARG A 687 23.52 31.80 14.34
N LEU A 688 22.57 30.87 14.46
CA LEU A 688 22.83 29.48 14.78
C LEU A 688 23.43 28.72 13.58
N THR A 689 22.86 28.92 12.39
CA THR A 689 23.29 28.28 11.14
C THR A 689 23.67 29.33 10.06
N PRO A 690 24.82 30.03 10.20
CA PRO A 690 25.25 30.99 9.19
C PRO A 690 25.53 30.30 7.84
N PRO A 691 25.12 30.89 6.70
CA PRO A 691 25.29 30.28 5.38
C PRO A 691 26.76 30.06 4.99
N ASP A 692 27.68 30.81 5.58
CA ASP A 692 29.09 30.88 5.16
C ASP A 692 30.03 29.92 5.92
N ILE A 693 29.49 29.04 6.77
CA ILE A 693 30.30 28.18 7.65
C ILE A 693 29.98 26.71 7.39
N PRO A 694 30.97 25.89 6.95
CA PRO A 694 30.77 24.46 6.83
C PRO A 694 30.57 23.86 8.23
N LEU A 695 29.49 23.11 8.38
CA LEU A 695 29.19 22.28 9.54
C LEU A 695 29.73 20.89 9.21
N ASN A 696 30.92 20.55 9.72
CA ASN A 696 31.57 19.26 9.53
C ASN A 696 32.03 18.70 10.90
N MET A 697 32.37 17.40 10.97
CA MET A 697 32.84 16.73 12.20
C MET A 697 34.20 17.19 12.75
N GLU A 698 34.81 18.24 12.21
CA GLU A 698 36.03 18.78 12.82
C GLU A 698 35.71 19.33 14.21
N LYS A 699 36.51 18.89 15.19
CA LYS A 699 36.38 19.23 16.62
C LYS A 699 36.17 20.75 16.87
N THR A 700 36.79 21.58 16.05
CA THR A 700 36.71 23.05 16.13
C THR A 700 35.36 23.59 15.63
N HIS A 701 34.77 22.98 14.59
CA HIS A 701 33.46 23.35 14.06
C HIS A 701 32.33 22.90 15.00
N ARG A 702 32.45 21.68 15.55
CA ARG A 702 31.55 21.16 16.60
C ARG A 702 31.52 22.06 17.85
N SER A 703 32.69 22.43 18.38
CA SER A 703 32.76 23.29 19.57
C SER A 703 32.15 24.69 19.34
N ARG A 704 32.32 25.26 18.14
CA ARG A 704 31.74 26.57 17.78
C ARG A 704 30.24 26.50 17.54
N PHE A 705 29.74 25.40 16.98
CA PHE A 705 28.32 25.17 16.85
C PHE A 705 27.66 25.05 18.24
N GLU A 706 28.26 24.28 19.16
CA GLU A 706 27.78 24.15 20.55
C GLU A 706 27.72 25.50 21.29
N GLU A 707 28.67 26.40 21.08
CA GLU A 707 28.68 27.76 21.66
C GLU A 707 27.56 28.64 21.07
N ARG A 708 27.33 28.56 19.76
CA ARG A 708 26.21 29.24 19.08
C ARG A 708 24.86 28.70 19.51
N LEU A 709 24.78 27.40 19.73
CA LEU A 709 23.59 26.70 20.21
C LEU A 709 23.19 27.18 21.60
N GLN A 710 24.16 27.30 22.52
CA GLN A 710 23.92 27.86 23.85
C GLN A 710 23.44 29.32 23.78
N THR A 711 24.08 30.11 22.92
CA THR A 711 23.69 31.52 22.70
C THR A 711 22.27 31.61 22.12
N PHE A 712 21.94 30.75 21.15
CA PHE A 712 20.62 30.66 20.54
C PHE A 712 19.55 30.29 21.56
N VAL A 713 19.77 29.27 22.40
CA VAL A 713 18.83 28.87 23.46
C VAL A 713 18.57 30.01 24.44
N MET A 714 19.61 30.76 24.81
CA MET A 714 19.47 31.95 25.66
C MET A 714 18.67 33.08 24.98
N ASP A 715 18.96 33.35 23.71
CA ASP A 715 18.25 34.37 22.92
C ASP A 715 16.76 34.03 22.79
N VAL A 716 16.43 32.78 22.43
CA VAL A 716 15.04 32.31 22.28
C VAL A 716 14.28 32.40 23.60
N ARG A 717 14.89 31.96 24.71
CA ARG A 717 14.29 32.11 26.06
C ARG A 717 14.02 33.56 26.42
N SER A 718 14.95 34.48 26.12
CA SER A 718 14.78 35.91 26.40
C SER A 718 13.76 36.59 25.49
N ILE A 719 13.54 36.09 24.28
CA ILE A 719 12.55 36.63 23.35
C ILE A 719 11.13 36.31 23.84
N LEU A 720 10.94 35.16 24.51
CA LEU A 720 9.62 34.61 24.84
C LEU A 720 9.21 34.80 26.32
N THR A 721 10.16 34.97 27.24
CA THR A 721 9.86 35.29 28.66
C THR A 721 9.39 36.73 28.90
N VAL A 722 9.27 37.54 27.83
CA VAL A 722 8.69 38.89 27.88
C VAL A 722 7.24 38.83 27.42
N ARG A 723 6.38 38.21 28.23
CA ARG A 723 4.93 38.48 28.27
C ARG A 723 4.47 38.49 29.72
#